data_AF-A0A3M6TS14-F1
#
_entry.id   AF-A0A3M6TS14-F1
#
_cell.length_a   1.000
_cell.length_b   1.000
_cell.length_c   1.000
_cell.angle_alpha   90.00
_cell.angle_beta   90.00
_cell.angle_gamma   90.00
#
_symmetry.space_group_name_H-M   'P 1'
#
loop_
_entity.id
_entity.type
_entity.pdbx_description
1 polymer ?
#
loop_
_entity_poly.entity_id
_entity_poly.type
_entity_poly.pdbx_seq_one_letter_code
_entity_poly.pdbx_strand_id
1 'polypeptide(L)'
;MADTRLYEILGVSPSASDVEIKKAYRKLAKEYHPDKNPDAGDRFKEISFAHEVLSNPEKRELYDKYGEKGLREGAGMGGGMDDLLSHIFGGFGGGMFGGGGLRQRRRRGEDLFHPLKVTLEDLYNGKSTKLQLSEVLNPKDRCKKCQGKKVVKESKILEVHVDRGMNDSQKITFRGEGDQEPGVEPGDVILVLQQKDHELFTRQGDDLFMTKKIHLAEALCGFHMVIKHLDKRNLVVKYPAGQVIEPGCIRGVVGEGMPAYRRPYDRGNLYVKFEIEFPPNNFIPGDKISLLESLLPSRPKQPSPAEDAEEVDLMELDPRYSQKRREAYEDGSDDEAGHGPRVQCAHQTRLNMAAVAALRGLKDVALRTIDNLASELYELNQKIWKKPELGYQEKYAHEVLTKFLSDKGFEVTPHHTLDTAFRAASGRCTRRVVGFICEYDALPGIGHACGHNLIAEVGVGAALGVKAALDAIKQDLGKVVVLGTPAEEGGGGKIKMIENGCFEEVDFCLMAHPKSFSCIYPTCLAMQAVQVTYHGVSSHASAFPWEGVNALDAAVMAYNAVSVLRQQLKPTWRLHGVITDGGNKPNIIPEKASLAYYVRTPTEEELMVLRSKAHRCFESAAQATGCTVDIHWDSMFYSNLATNKQLAELYGANAQDFGLTFPPREEQVKASFGSTDMGNVSHVKPSIHPYFDIETSAANHTHEFTTASGRTEAHDRAVIQAKVMAMTALDVLCDDQAWEEIVADFEKVHGRMKPRLT
;
A
#
# COMPACT_ATOMS: atom_id res chain seq x y z
N MET A 1 -27.28 19.76 16.75
CA MET A 1 -27.63 19.82 18.19
C MET A 1 -26.35 20.09 18.96
N ALA A 2 -26.40 20.65 20.17
CA ALA A 2 -25.20 20.78 20.99
C ALA A 2 -24.66 19.38 21.34
N ASP A 3 -23.34 19.26 21.49
CA ASP A 3 -22.67 18.02 21.87
C ASP A 3 -22.85 17.80 23.38
N THR A 4 -23.56 16.74 23.76
CA THR A 4 -23.92 16.45 25.16
C THR A 4 -23.07 15.33 25.78
N ARG A 5 -22.17 14.71 25.02
CA ARG A 5 -21.45 13.49 25.40
C ARG A 5 -20.67 13.60 26.71
N LEU A 6 -19.95 14.71 26.95
CA LEU A 6 -19.18 14.89 28.19
C LEU A 6 -20.09 15.07 29.41
N TYR A 7 -21.27 15.69 29.23
CA TYR A 7 -22.27 15.82 30.29
C TYR A 7 -22.92 14.46 30.61
N GLU A 8 -23.19 13.65 29.60
CA GLU A 8 -23.68 12.28 29.73
C GLU A 8 -22.67 11.36 30.44
N ILE A 9 -21.37 11.47 30.14
CA ILE A 9 -20.29 10.71 30.81
C ILE A 9 -20.26 11.01 32.31
N LEU A 10 -20.49 12.27 32.72
CA LEU A 10 -20.61 12.64 34.13
C LEU A 10 -22.01 12.43 34.71
N GLY A 11 -23.02 12.11 33.90
CA GLY A 11 -24.41 11.95 34.33
C GLY A 11 -25.05 13.23 34.85
N VAL A 12 -24.74 14.39 34.24
CA VAL A 12 -25.25 15.72 34.61
C VAL A 12 -25.92 16.42 33.43
N SER A 13 -26.73 17.45 33.70
CA SER A 13 -27.31 18.31 32.66
C SER A 13 -26.25 19.23 32.02
N PRO A 14 -26.38 19.61 30.73
CA PRO A 14 -25.62 20.73 30.15
C PRO A 14 -25.73 22.04 30.95
N SER A 15 -26.85 22.24 31.65
CA SER A 15 -27.09 23.39 32.54
C SER A 15 -26.54 23.21 33.97
N ALA A 16 -25.78 22.15 34.26
CA ALA A 16 -25.30 21.86 35.61
C ALA A 16 -24.26 22.89 36.10
N SER A 17 -24.33 23.20 37.40
CA SER A 17 -23.34 24.04 38.07
C SER A 17 -22.01 23.32 38.28
N ASP A 18 -20.92 24.07 38.44
CA ASP A 18 -19.58 23.52 38.71
C ASP A 18 -19.55 22.65 39.98
N VAL A 19 -20.43 22.95 40.95
CA VAL A 19 -20.61 22.16 42.18
C VAL A 19 -21.19 20.78 41.87
N GLU A 20 -22.15 20.70 40.95
CA GLU A 20 -22.77 19.44 40.53
C GLU A 20 -21.81 18.61 39.69
N ILE A 21 -21.12 19.22 38.73
CA ILE A 21 -20.07 18.60 37.91
C ILE A 21 -18.97 17.97 38.79
N LYS A 22 -18.47 18.75 39.76
CA LYS A 22 -17.43 18.30 40.71
C LYS A 22 -17.92 17.21 41.66
N LYS A 23 -19.20 17.23 42.04
CA LYS A 23 -19.84 16.20 42.88
C LYS A 23 -20.05 14.90 42.11
N ALA A 24 -20.47 14.99 40.85
CA ALA A 24 -20.64 13.85 39.95
C ALA A 24 -19.31 13.15 39.66
N TYR A 25 -18.28 13.92 39.26
CA TYR A 25 -16.92 13.40 39.08
C TYR A 25 -16.40 12.68 40.34
N ARG A 26 -16.54 13.27 41.54
CA ARG A 26 -16.11 12.62 42.79
C ARG A 26 -16.83 11.31 43.10
N LYS A 27 -18.08 11.14 42.66
CA LYS A 27 -18.81 9.87 42.78
C LYS A 27 -18.22 8.84 41.82
N LEU A 28 -18.16 9.18 40.54
CA LEU A 28 -17.71 8.30 39.47
C LEU A 28 -16.23 7.91 39.62
N ALA A 29 -15.35 8.87 39.94
CA ALA A 29 -13.92 8.62 40.18
C ALA A 29 -13.66 7.72 41.41
N LYS A 30 -14.61 7.58 42.35
CA LYS A 30 -14.52 6.63 43.47
C LYS A 30 -15.02 5.23 43.10
N GLU A 31 -15.91 5.15 42.11
CA GLU A 31 -16.56 3.93 41.61
C GLU A 31 -15.68 3.21 40.57
N TYR A 32 -15.07 3.97 39.66
CA TYR A 32 -14.24 3.48 38.56
C TYR A 32 -12.73 3.66 38.80
N HIS A 33 -12.28 3.90 40.05
CA HIS A 33 -10.85 4.07 40.35
C HIS A 33 -10.05 2.79 40.01
N PRO A 34 -8.88 2.87 39.34
CA PRO A 34 -8.08 1.70 38.96
C PRO A 34 -7.77 0.75 40.13
N ASP A 35 -7.44 1.29 41.31
CA ASP A 35 -7.18 0.50 42.54
C ASP A 35 -8.36 -0.37 43.02
N LYS A 36 -9.58 -0.15 42.50
CA LYS A 36 -10.80 -0.87 42.87
C LYS A 36 -11.50 -1.57 41.72
N ASN A 37 -11.32 -1.07 40.50
CA ASN A 37 -11.75 -1.70 39.27
C ASN A 37 -10.60 -1.60 38.24
N PRO A 38 -9.64 -2.55 38.26
CA PRO A 38 -8.48 -2.52 37.37
C PRO A 38 -8.88 -2.48 35.88
N ASP A 39 -9.96 -3.20 35.54
CA ASP A 39 -10.47 -3.32 34.17
C ASP A 39 -11.29 -2.10 33.70
N ALA A 40 -11.55 -1.12 34.58
CA ALA A 40 -12.30 0.10 34.25
C ALA A 40 -11.42 1.28 33.81
N GLY A 41 -10.14 1.04 33.52
CA GLY A 41 -9.15 2.08 33.20
C GLY A 41 -9.61 3.08 32.13
N ASP A 42 -10.18 2.60 31.03
CA ASP A 42 -10.63 3.48 29.94
C ASP A 42 -11.86 4.31 30.32
N ARG A 43 -12.80 3.72 31.09
CA ARG A 43 -13.94 4.47 31.61
C ARG A 43 -13.50 5.55 32.60
N PHE A 44 -12.49 5.29 33.42
CA PHE A 44 -11.89 6.28 34.31
C PHE A 44 -11.19 7.43 33.56
N LYS A 45 -10.52 7.14 32.43
CA LYS A 45 -9.97 8.17 31.53
C LYS A 45 -11.09 9.07 30.98
N GLU A 46 -12.18 8.50 30.46
CA GLU A 46 -13.34 9.26 29.96
C GLU A 46 -13.94 10.18 31.04
N ILE A 47 -14.18 9.66 32.25
CA ILE A 47 -14.71 10.41 33.39
C ILE A 47 -13.77 11.57 33.78
N SER A 48 -12.46 11.34 33.73
CA SER A 48 -11.43 12.33 34.07
C SER A 48 -11.37 13.44 33.02
N PHE A 49 -11.38 13.09 31.73
CA PHE A 49 -11.40 14.04 30.62
C PHE A 49 -12.67 14.90 30.61
N ALA A 50 -13.84 14.27 30.79
CA ALA A 50 -15.11 14.99 30.87
C ALA A 50 -15.13 16.00 32.02
N HIS A 51 -14.58 15.65 33.19
CA HIS A 51 -14.43 16.61 34.29
C HIS A 51 -13.41 17.72 33.99
N GLU A 52 -12.27 17.42 33.35
CA GLU A 52 -11.26 18.43 33.01
C GLU A 52 -11.81 19.51 32.05
N VAL A 53 -12.56 19.10 31.02
CA VAL A 53 -13.22 20.01 30.09
C VAL A 53 -14.33 20.80 30.79
N LEU A 54 -15.26 20.11 31.46
CA LEU A 54 -16.47 20.74 32.00
C LEU A 54 -16.25 21.53 33.30
N SER A 55 -15.14 21.33 34.01
CA SER A 55 -14.78 22.14 35.19
C SER A 55 -13.94 23.38 34.85
N ASN A 56 -13.54 23.56 33.59
CA ASN A 56 -12.85 24.75 33.09
C ASN A 56 -13.83 25.60 32.27
N PRO A 57 -14.16 26.85 32.69
CA PRO A 57 -15.15 27.68 31.98
C PRO A 57 -14.85 27.93 30.50
N GLU A 58 -13.58 28.16 30.13
CA GLU A 58 -13.16 28.44 28.75
C GLU A 58 -13.28 27.17 27.87
N LYS A 59 -12.83 26.02 28.39
CA LYS A 59 -12.98 24.73 27.68
C LYS A 59 -14.45 24.32 27.56
N ARG A 60 -15.24 24.54 28.61
CA ARG A 60 -16.69 24.27 28.61
C ARG A 60 -17.41 25.13 27.58
N GLU A 61 -17.13 26.43 27.50
CA GLU A 61 -17.72 27.31 26.49
C GLU A 61 -17.35 26.89 25.05
N LEU A 62 -16.09 26.53 24.82
CA LEU A 62 -15.63 25.99 23.53
C LEU A 62 -16.35 24.69 23.16
N TYR A 63 -16.49 23.76 24.11
CA TYR A 63 -17.19 22.49 23.92
C TYR A 63 -18.70 22.69 23.68
N ASP A 64 -19.37 23.52 24.48
CA ASP A 64 -20.80 23.83 24.35
C ASP A 64 -21.12 24.47 22.99
N LYS A 65 -20.16 25.22 22.42
CA LYS A 65 -20.33 25.98 21.18
C LYS A 65 -19.91 25.21 19.91
N TYR A 66 -18.95 24.30 20.00
CA TYR A 66 -18.33 23.64 18.83
C TYR A 66 -18.15 22.11 18.97
N GLY A 67 -18.56 21.51 20.09
CA GLY A 67 -18.37 20.10 20.42
C GLY A 67 -16.91 19.69 20.59
N GLU A 68 -16.63 18.38 20.63
CA GLU A 68 -15.26 17.86 20.79
C GLU A 68 -14.25 18.40 19.77
N LYS A 69 -14.71 18.84 18.58
CA LYS A 69 -13.84 19.42 17.53
C LYS A 69 -13.23 20.77 17.96
N GLY A 70 -14.00 21.63 18.64
CA GLY A 70 -13.50 22.93 19.12
C GLY A 70 -12.40 22.83 20.17
N LEU A 71 -12.34 21.72 20.91
CA LEU A 71 -11.28 21.46 21.90
C LEU A 71 -9.93 21.13 21.25
N ARG A 72 -9.92 20.63 20.01
CA ARG A 72 -8.68 20.28 19.29
C ARG A 72 -7.97 21.51 18.72
N GLU A 73 -8.73 22.48 18.23
CA GLU A 73 -8.17 23.68 17.61
C GLU A 73 -7.53 24.64 18.63
N GLY A 74 -8.06 24.69 19.87
CA GLY A 74 -7.48 25.51 20.95
C GLY A 74 -6.18 24.98 21.59
N ALA A 75 -5.70 23.79 21.19
CA ALA A 75 -4.55 23.13 21.83
C ALA A 75 -3.24 23.16 21.01
N GLY A 76 -3.28 23.59 19.75
CA GLY A 76 -2.08 23.80 18.93
C GLY A 76 -1.21 22.56 18.67
N MET A 77 -1.79 21.35 18.70
CA MET A 77 -1.12 20.08 18.43
C MET A 77 -1.97 19.21 17.50
N GLY A 78 -1.37 18.75 16.39
CA GLY A 78 -1.96 17.76 15.51
C GLY A 78 -1.70 16.35 16.02
N GLY A 79 -2.54 15.86 16.92
CA GLY A 79 -2.45 14.54 17.54
C GLY A 79 -3.81 13.98 17.93
N GLY A 80 -3.89 12.66 18.10
CA GLY A 80 -5.10 11.96 18.53
C GLY A 80 -5.47 12.25 19.99
N MET A 81 -6.58 11.68 20.48
CA MET A 81 -7.00 11.86 21.88
C MET A 81 -5.95 11.36 22.88
N ASP A 82 -5.15 10.36 22.48
CA ASP A 82 -4.02 9.84 23.26
C ASP A 82 -2.83 10.81 23.36
N ASP A 83 -2.58 11.69 22.38
CA ASP A 83 -1.53 12.72 22.48
C ASP A 83 -1.92 13.84 23.45
N LEU A 84 -3.22 14.12 23.58
CA LEU A 84 -3.73 15.03 24.59
C LEU A 84 -3.65 14.39 25.99
N LEU A 85 -3.93 13.10 26.10
CA LEU A 85 -3.87 12.35 27.37
C LEU A 85 -2.43 12.10 27.84
N SER A 86 -1.50 11.79 26.92
CA SER A 86 -0.09 11.51 27.23
C SER A 86 0.61 12.76 27.80
N HIS A 87 0.26 13.94 27.29
CA HIS A 87 0.72 15.23 27.82
C HIS A 87 0.20 15.55 29.24
N ILE A 88 -0.89 14.92 29.69
CA ILE A 88 -1.52 15.17 30.99
C ILE A 88 -1.10 14.13 32.03
N PHE A 89 -1.01 12.84 31.65
CA PHE A 89 -0.68 11.75 32.56
C PHE A 89 0.78 11.29 32.55
N GLY A 90 1.59 11.68 31.55
CA GLY A 90 3.02 11.32 31.44
C GLY A 90 3.97 11.95 32.47
N GLY A 91 3.46 12.43 33.61
CA GLY A 91 4.20 13.25 34.58
C GLY A 91 4.04 12.88 36.06
N PHE A 92 3.41 11.75 36.41
CA PHE A 92 3.19 11.35 37.81
C PHE A 92 3.75 9.96 38.13
N GLY A 93 5.02 9.92 38.56
CA GLY A 93 5.78 8.69 38.78
C GLY A 93 6.97 8.78 39.76
N GLY A 94 6.86 9.60 40.81
CA GLY A 94 7.71 9.52 42.02
C GLY A 94 9.05 10.30 42.02
N GLY A 95 9.23 11.17 43.03
CA GLY A 95 10.52 11.79 43.35
C GLY A 95 10.41 13.20 43.97
N MET A 96 10.69 13.34 45.28
CA MET A 96 10.83 14.64 45.93
C MET A 96 12.22 15.27 45.68
N PHE A 97 12.31 16.59 45.93
CA PHE A 97 13.49 17.46 45.98
C PHE A 97 14.06 17.99 44.64
N GLY A 98 14.03 19.32 44.50
CA GLY A 98 14.71 20.04 43.41
C GLY A 98 14.09 21.41 43.12
N GLY A 99 14.40 22.44 43.92
CA GLY A 99 13.91 23.80 43.66
C GLY A 99 14.63 24.47 42.48
N GLY A 100 13.88 25.02 41.52
CA GLY A 100 14.44 25.76 40.37
C GLY A 100 13.36 26.54 39.61
N GLY A 101 13.56 27.86 39.46
CA GLY A 101 12.51 28.83 39.12
C GLY A 101 11.68 28.61 37.84
N LEU A 102 10.39 28.93 37.97
CA LEU A 102 9.43 29.05 36.88
C LEU A 102 9.83 30.14 35.89
N ARG A 103 10.31 29.75 34.70
CA ARG A 103 10.27 30.61 33.52
C ARG A 103 8.84 30.66 32.99
N GLN A 104 8.16 31.78 33.13
CA GLN A 104 6.93 32.04 32.38
C GLN A 104 7.22 31.94 30.88
N ARG A 105 6.63 30.94 30.21
CA ARG A 105 6.52 30.92 28.75
C ARG A 105 5.59 32.07 28.36
N ARG A 106 6.07 33.02 27.56
CA ARG A 106 5.22 34.08 27.00
C ARG A 106 4.18 33.46 26.08
N ARG A 107 2.96 34.03 26.06
CA ARG A 107 1.96 33.69 25.04
C ARG A 107 2.47 34.18 23.68
N ARG A 108 2.27 33.38 22.64
CA ARG A 108 2.58 33.71 21.24
C ARG A 108 1.27 33.89 20.48
N GLY A 109 1.24 34.83 19.54
CA GLY A 109 0.11 35.08 18.64
C GLY A 109 -0.02 34.02 17.54
N GLU A 110 -1.11 34.11 16.78
CA GLU A 110 -1.45 33.16 15.71
C GLU A 110 -0.59 33.37 14.44
N ASP A 111 -0.30 32.28 13.73
CA ASP A 111 0.45 32.31 12.47
C ASP A 111 -0.46 32.66 11.28
N LEU A 112 -0.03 33.59 10.42
CA LEU A 112 -0.77 34.06 9.25
C LEU A 112 -0.36 33.33 7.97
N PHE A 113 -1.31 32.69 7.29
CA PHE A 113 -1.06 31.96 6.03
C PHE A 113 -1.45 32.80 4.80
N HIS A 114 -0.53 32.98 3.85
CA HIS A 114 -0.80 33.66 2.59
C HIS A 114 -0.34 32.85 1.36
N PRO A 115 -1.20 32.60 0.36
CA PRO A 115 -0.80 31.92 -0.87
C PRO A 115 0.00 32.84 -1.79
N LEU A 116 1.22 32.43 -2.18
CA LEU A 116 2.07 33.14 -3.13
C LEU A 116 2.05 32.43 -4.48
N LYS A 117 1.35 33.02 -5.45
CA LYS A 117 1.25 32.46 -6.81
C LYS A 117 2.55 32.63 -7.60
N VAL A 118 3.13 31.52 -8.05
CA VAL A 118 4.41 31.44 -8.78
C VAL A 118 4.25 30.66 -10.08
N THR A 119 5.02 30.99 -11.12
CA THR A 119 5.05 30.22 -12.38
C THR A 119 6.19 29.20 -12.40
N LEU A 120 6.23 28.29 -13.38
CA LEU A 120 7.37 27.39 -13.55
C LEU A 120 8.68 28.15 -13.83
N GLU A 121 8.63 29.27 -14.56
CA GLU A 121 9.80 30.12 -14.78
C GLU A 121 10.29 30.79 -13.50
N ASP A 122 9.37 31.20 -12.60
CA ASP A 122 9.73 31.71 -11.29
C ASP A 122 10.48 30.65 -10.46
N LEU A 123 10.00 29.40 -10.49
CA LEU A 123 10.59 28.25 -9.77
C LEU A 123 11.89 27.74 -10.42
N TYR A 124 12.04 27.88 -11.74
CA TYR A 124 13.23 27.45 -12.48
C TYR A 124 14.37 28.48 -12.32
N ASN A 125 14.08 29.76 -12.54
CA ASN A 125 15.09 30.83 -12.55
C ASN A 125 15.38 31.39 -11.16
N GLY A 126 14.45 31.20 -10.21
CA GLY A 126 14.43 31.86 -8.90
C GLY A 126 13.86 33.28 -9.02
N LYS A 127 13.20 33.76 -7.96
CA LYS A 127 12.50 35.05 -7.95
C LYS A 127 12.54 35.73 -6.60
N SER A 128 13.02 36.96 -6.59
CA SER A 128 12.82 37.89 -5.47
C SER A 128 11.59 38.76 -5.76
N THR A 129 10.63 38.81 -4.85
CA THR A 129 9.45 39.69 -4.97
C THR A 129 9.13 40.37 -3.65
N LYS A 130 8.63 41.60 -3.71
CA LYS A 130 8.25 42.37 -2.53
C LYS A 130 6.75 42.22 -2.28
N LEU A 131 6.40 41.50 -1.22
CA LEU A 131 5.02 41.31 -0.80
C LEU A 131 4.65 42.41 0.20
N GLN A 132 3.70 43.28 -0.18
CA GLN A 132 3.08 44.22 0.74
C GLN A 132 1.82 43.58 1.32
N LEU A 133 1.81 43.33 2.62
CA LEU A 133 0.62 42.86 3.34
C LEU A 133 -0.25 44.07 3.70
N SER A 134 -1.52 44.07 3.27
CA SER A 134 -2.47 45.13 3.59
C SER A 134 -3.93 44.68 3.46
N GLU A 135 -4.74 44.89 4.49
CA GLU A 135 -6.20 44.77 4.39
C GLU A 135 -6.87 46.08 3.97
N VAL A 136 -7.85 45.98 3.06
CA VAL A 136 -8.66 47.12 2.59
C VAL A 136 -9.98 47.20 3.36
N LEU A 137 -10.06 48.14 4.30
CA LEU A 137 -11.31 48.46 5.01
C LEU A 137 -12.20 49.44 4.24
N ASN A 138 -13.46 49.07 4.09
CA ASN A 138 -14.53 49.82 3.42
C ASN A 138 -14.65 51.23 4.05
N PRO A 139 -14.71 52.34 3.27
CA PRO A 139 -14.59 53.70 3.81
C PRO A 139 -15.68 54.13 4.81
N LYS A 140 -16.81 53.41 4.88
CA LYS A 140 -17.96 53.76 5.73
C LYS A 140 -17.76 53.38 7.21
N ASP A 141 -16.97 52.33 7.48
CA ASP A 141 -16.82 51.74 8.83
C ASP A 141 -15.67 52.38 9.64
N ARG A 142 -15.27 53.58 9.23
CA ARG A 142 -14.05 54.28 9.67
C ARG A 142 -14.36 55.28 10.80
N CYS A 143 -14.18 54.90 12.07
CA CYS A 143 -14.45 55.79 13.22
C CYS A 143 -13.60 57.09 13.24
N LYS A 144 -14.27 58.24 13.27
CA LYS A 144 -13.73 59.53 12.79
C LYS A 144 -12.78 60.29 13.74
N LYS A 145 -12.32 59.68 14.85
CA LYS A 145 -11.28 60.25 15.73
C LYS A 145 -10.08 59.32 16.03
N CYS A 146 -10.28 58.01 16.11
CA CYS A 146 -9.19 57.03 16.29
C CYS A 146 -9.46 55.66 15.65
N GLN A 147 -10.52 55.54 14.85
CA GLN A 147 -11.03 54.29 14.26
C GLN A 147 -11.44 53.18 15.26
N GLY A 148 -11.19 53.36 16.57
CA GLY A 148 -11.84 52.60 17.65
C GLY A 148 -11.07 51.42 18.28
N LYS A 149 -9.83 51.11 17.85
CA LYS A 149 -9.12 49.89 18.31
C LYS A 149 -7.74 50.04 18.98
N LYS A 150 -7.17 51.24 19.10
CA LYS A 150 -5.83 51.49 19.73
C LYS A 150 -4.67 50.60 19.19
N VAL A 151 -4.70 50.22 17.91
CA VAL A 151 -3.59 49.55 17.22
C VAL A 151 -3.02 50.46 16.14
N VAL A 152 -1.69 50.46 15.96
CA VAL A 152 -1.02 51.16 14.85
C VAL A 152 -1.06 50.24 13.64
N LYS A 153 -1.45 50.76 12.47
CA LYS A 153 -1.42 50.01 11.22
C LYS A 153 -0.11 50.29 10.50
N GLU A 154 0.77 49.30 10.47
CA GLU A 154 2.05 49.36 9.78
C GLU A 154 2.05 48.36 8.62
N SER A 155 2.13 48.84 7.38
CA SER A 155 2.23 47.98 6.20
C SER A 155 3.70 47.67 5.91
N LYS A 156 4.18 46.56 6.46
CA LYS A 156 5.55 46.09 6.22
C LYS A 156 5.65 45.42 4.85
N ILE A 157 6.74 45.70 4.14
CA ILE A 157 7.09 45.04 2.88
C ILE A 157 8.03 43.90 3.22
N LEU A 158 7.59 42.66 3.01
CA LEU A 158 8.43 41.48 3.15
C LEU A 158 9.10 41.19 1.80
N GLU A 159 10.43 41.08 1.79
CA GLU A 159 11.17 40.62 0.61
C GLU A 159 11.20 39.09 0.61
N VAL A 160 10.55 38.50 -0.38
CA VAL A 160 10.35 37.06 -0.51
C VAL A 160 11.28 36.53 -1.59
N HIS A 161 12.15 35.61 -1.20
CA HIS A 161 13.02 34.86 -2.10
C HIS A 161 12.41 33.48 -2.35
N VAL A 162 12.02 33.24 -3.60
CA VAL A 162 11.67 31.93 -4.13
C VAL A 162 12.93 31.34 -4.75
N ASP A 163 13.53 30.38 -4.07
CA ASP A 163 14.74 29.69 -4.52
C ASP A 163 14.46 28.80 -5.75
N ARG A 164 15.51 28.55 -6.52
CA ARG A 164 15.45 27.60 -7.64
C ARG A 164 15.11 26.20 -7.16
N GLY A 165 14.19 25.56 -7.87
CA GLY A 165 13.76 24.19 -7.60
C GLY A 165 12.73 24.04 -6.48
N MET A 166 12.33 25.12 -5.80
CA MET A 166 11.26 25.04 -4.79
C MET A 166 10.00 24.39 -5.37
N ASN A 167 9.32 23.60 -4.55
CA ASN A 167 8.15 22.82 -4.95
C ASN A 167 6.85 23.60 -4.77
N ASP A 168 5.80 23.15 -5.45
CA ASP A 168 4.43 23.57 -5.10
C ASP A 168 4.13 23.26 -3.62
N SER A 169 3.27 24.06 -3.01
CA SER A 169 2.85 23.95 -1.61
C SER A 169 3.98 24.07 -0.57
N GLN A 170 5.22 24.36 -0.99
CA GLN A 170 6.35 24.60 -0.10
C GLN A 170 6.18 25.93 0.67
N LYS A 171 6.59 25.94 1.94
CA LYS A 171 6.38 27.06 2.87
C LYS A 171 7.63 27.95 3.00
N ILE A 172 7.44 29.27 2.98
CA ILE A 172 8.44 30.29 3.33
C ILE A 172 7.95 30.99 4.60
N THR A 173 8.67 30.86 5.71
CA THR A 173 8.26 31.35 7.03
C THR A 173 9.05 32.59 7.43
N PHE A 174 8.35 33.70 7.63
CA PHE A 174 8.86 34.94 8.21
C PHE A 174 8.52 34.97 9.70
N ARG A 175 9.53 34.78 10.55
CA ARG A 175 9.31 34.56 11.98
C ARG A 175 9.02 35.84 12.75
N GLY A 176 7.95 35.84 13.55
CA GLY A 176 7.54 36.99 14.36
C GLY A 176 7.05 38.20 13.54
N GLU A 177 6.62 37.97 12.30
CA GLU A 177 6.10 39.00 11.38
C GLU A 177 4.55 39.01 11.30
N GLY A 178 3.88 38.19 12.12
CA GLY A 178 2.41 38.21 12.29
C GLY A 178 1.92 39.38 13.15
N ASP A 179 0.62 39.40 13.44
CA ASP A 179 0.02 40.51 14.19
C ASP A 179 0.54 40.60 15.64
N GLN A 180 0.94 41.81 16.04
CA GLN A 180 1.54 42.11 17.34
C GLN A 180 0.48 42.60 18.35
N GLU A 181 0.16 41.77 19.34
CA GLU A 181 -0.70 42.17 20.47
C GLU A 181 0.11 42.60 21.71
N PRO A 182 -0.41 43.51 22.57
CA PRO A 182 0.30 43.95 23.77
C PRO A 182 0.60 42.81 24.76
N GLY A 183 1.89 42.51 24.96
CA GLY A 183 2.35 41.48 25.92
C GLY A 183 2.40 40.05 25.37
N VAL A 184 2.12 39.88 24.08
CA VAL A 184 2.17 38.61 23.34
C VAL A 184 3.36 38.67 22.36
N GLU A 185 4.07 37.57 22.12
CA GLU A 185 5.08 37.51 21.06
C GLU A 185 4.39 37.24 19.71
N PRO A 186 4.67 37.98 18.62
CA PRO A 186 3.97 37.78 17.35
C PRO A 186 4.08 36.34 16.81
N GLY A 187 3.03 35.92 16.09
CA GLY A 187 3.07 34.70 15.27
C GLY A 187 3.94 34.89 14.02
N ASP A 188 4.03 33.84 13.20
CA ASP A 188 4.79 33.84 11.96
C ASP A 188 3.91 34.14 10.74
N VAL A 189 4.46 34.83 9.73
CA VAL A 189 3.84 34.88 8.40
C VAL A 189 4.38 33.73 7.58
N ILE A 190 3.49 32.82 7.17
CA ILE A 190 3.80 31.62 6.39
C ILE A 190 3.26 31.79 4.97
N LEU A 191 4.15 32.01 4.01
CA LEU A 191 3.80 32.03 2.61
C LEU A 191 3.79 30.60 2.06
N VAL A 192 2.70 30.18 1.44
CA VAL A 192 2.58 28.88 0.78
C VAL A 192 2.71 29.10 -0.72
N LEU A 193 3.71 28.49 -1.36
CA LEU A 193 3.85 28.58 -2.82
C LEU A 193 2.68 27.89 -3.51
N GLN A 194 2.09 28.56 -4.51
CA GLN A 194 1.05 28.00 -5.37
C GLN A 194 1.52 28.09 -6.83
N GLN A 195 1.96 26.97 -7.37
CA GLN A 195 2.39 26.83 -8.76
C GLN A 195 1.18 27.04 -9.69
N LYS A 196 1.36 27.85 -10.74
CA LYS A 196 0.41 27.97 -11.84
C LYS A 196 0.68 26.92 -12.91
N ASP A 197 -0.37 26.48 -13.57
CA ASP A 197 -0.28 25.70 -14.81
C ASP A 197 0.48 26.48 -15.89
N HIS A 198 1.21 25.75 -16.73
CA HIS A 198 1.99 26.30 -17.85
C HIS A 198 1.52 25.66 -19.16
N GLU A 199 1.43 26.45 -20.21
CA GLU A 199 0.86 26.09 -21.54
C GLU A 199 1.58 24.96 -22.31
N LEU A 200 2.71 24.46 -21.80
CA LEU A 200 3.62 23.58 -22.55
C LEU A 200 4.26 22.51 -21.65
N PHE A 201 4.62 22.87 -20.42
CA PHE A 201 5.34 21.99 -19.50
C PHE A 201 4.47 21.65 -18.29
N THR A 202 4.39 20.36 -17.96
CA THR A 202 3.89 19.85 -16.68
C THR A 202 5.08 19.38 -15.85
N ARG A 203 5.18 19.83 -14.60
CA ARG A 203 6.26 19.42 -13.68
C ARG A 203 5.83 18.20 -12.86
N GLN A 204 6.71 17.21 -12.73
CA GLN A 204 6.59 16.14 -11.73
C GLN A 204 7.95 15.97 -11.04
N GLY A 205 8.01 16.28 -9.73
CA GLY A 205 9.29 16.33 -9.02
C GLY A 205 10.26 17.34 -9.66
N ASP A 206 11.47 16.88 -10.01
CA ASP A 206 12.45 17.69 -10.74
C ASP A 206 12.36 17.52 -12.27
N ASP A 207 11.46 16.67 -12.78
CA ASP A 207 11.28 16.41 -14.21
C ASP A 207 10.20 17.29 -14.85
N LEU A 208 10.35 17.58 -16.14
CA LEU A 208 9.39 18.30 -16.98
C LEU A 208 8.82 17.39 -18.06
N PHE A 209 7.54 17.54 -18.36
CA PHE A 209 6.82 16.77 -19.37
C PHE A 209 6.14 17.71 -20.35
N MET A 210 6.20 17.41 -21.65
CA MET A 210 5.42 18.11 -22.67
C MET A 210 4.92 17.17 -23.75
N THR A 211 3.83 17.53 -24.42
CA THR A 211 3.34 16.84 -25.62
C THR A 211 3.73 17.62 -26.87
N LYS A 212 4.26 16.92 -27.88
CA LYS A 212 4.60 17.49 -29.18
C LYS A 212 3.96 16.71 -30.31
N LYS A 213 3.19 17.42 -31.14
CA LYS A 213 2.72 16.90 -32.43
C LYS A 213 3.81 17.01 -33.50
N ILE A 214 3.97 15.94 -34.26
CA ILE A 214 4.83 15.83 -35.44
C ILE A 214 4.06 15.13 -36.57
N HIS A 215 4.42 15.38 -37.83
CA HIS A 215 3.80 14.70 -38.97
C HIS A 215 4.40 13.30 -39.19
N LEU A 216 3.65 12.40 -39.84
CA LEU A 216 4.13 11.05 -40.16
C LEU A 216 5.49 11.05 -40.91
N ALA A 217 5.73 12.02 -41.79
CA ALA A 217 7.01 12.17 -42.48
C ALA A 217 8.17 12.49 -41.52
N GLU A 218 7.96 13.34 -40.51
CA GLU A 218 8.95 13.64 -39.47
C GLU A 218 9.21 12.43 -38.57
N ALA A 219 8.16 11.66 -38.27
CA ALA A 219 8.24 10.46 -37.44
C ALA A 219 9.04 9.31 -38.10
N LEU A 220 9.06 9.24 -39.44
CA LEU A 220 9.77 8.20 -40.21
C LEU A 220 11.14 8.67 -40.72
N CYS A 221 11.26 9.93 -41.14
CA CYS A 221 12.46 10.46 -41.79
C CYS A 221 13.36 11.28 -40.85
N GLY A 222 13.03 11.37 -39.56
CA GLY A 222 13.71 12.23 -38.59
C GLY A 222 13.29 13.70 -38.71
N PHE A 223 13.66 14.50 -37.71
CA PHE A 223 13.26 15.90 -37.61
C PHE A 223 14.24 16.74 -36.78
N HIS A 224 14.09 18.06 -36.88
CA HIS A 224 14.65 19.00 -35.93
C HIS A 224 13.57 19.95 -35.43
N MET A 225 13.45 20.11 -34.11
CA MET A 225 12.52 21.05 -33.50
C MET A 225 13.24 21.98 -32.53
N VAL A 226 12.65 23.15 -32.31
CA VAL A 226 13.12 24.12 -31.33
C VAL A 226 12.11 24.20 -30.20
N ILE A 227 12.52 23.85 -28.99
CA ILE A 227 11.74 24.04 -27.76
C ILE A 227 12.27 25.29 -27.06
N LYS A 228 11.39 26.24 -26.79
CA LYS A 228 11.71 27.40 -25.95
C LYS A 228 11.53 26.99 -24.49
N HIS A 229 12.61 27.06 -23.71
CA HIS A 229 12.67 26.57 -22.34
C HIS A 229 12.30 27.66 -21.31
N LEU A 230 12.17 27.28 -20.04
CA LEU A 230 11.79 28.14 -18.90
C LEU A 230 12.83 29.23 -18.59
N ASP A 231 14.10 29.04 -18.99
CA ASP A 231 15.16 30.07 -18.95
C ASP A 231 15.29 30.89 -20.24
N LYS A 232 14.33 30.72 -21.17
CA LYS A 232 14.27 31.37 -22.49
C LYS A 232 15.36 30.90 -23.47
N ARG A 233 16.18 29.88 -23.15
CA ARG A 233 17.01 29.21 -24.16
C ARG A 233 16.13 28.49 -25.19
N ASN A 234 16.66 28.36 -26.40
CA ASN A 234 16.07 27.58 -27.47
C ASN A 234 16.83 26.25 -27.58
N LEU A 235 16.22 25.16 -27.11
CA LEU A 235 16.77 23.81 -27.22
C LEU A 235 16.48 23.25 -28.61
N VAL A 236 17.54 22.96 -29.38
CA VAL A 236 17.41 22.32 -30.69
C VAL A 236 17.44 20.81 -30.50
N VAL A 237 16.27 20.18 -30.43
CA VAL A 237 16.13 18.73 -30.35
C VAL A 237 16.17 18.16 -31.77
N LYS A 238 17.10 17.25 -32.03
CA LYS A 238 17.27 16.57 -33.32
C LYS A 238 17.01 15.08 -33.12
N TYR A 239 16.22 14.50 -34.03
CA TYR A 239 16.04 13.05 -34.12
C TYR A 239 16.56 12.57 -35.48
N PRO A 240 17.47 11.58 -35.53
CA PRO A 240 18.17 11.22 -36.76
C PRO A 240 17.25 10.53 -37.76
N ALA A 241 17.52 10.76 -39.06
CA ALA A 241 16.84 10.05 -40.13
C ALA A 241 17.13 8.54 -40.07
N GLY A 242 16.11 7.72 -40.37
CA GLY A 242 16.21 6.26 -40.30
C GLY A 242 15.95 5.66 -38.91
N GLN A 243 15.60 6.48 -37.91
CA GLN A 243 14.98 6.02 -36.67
C GLN A 243 13.51 6.46 -36.63
N VAL A 244 12.64 5.63 -36.05
CA VAL A 244 11.19 5.85 -36.04
C VAL A 244 10.73 6.34 -34.68
N ILE A 245 9.89 7.38 -34.68
CA ILE A 245 9.04 7.76 -33.54
C ILE A 245 7.71 7.03 -33.69
N GLU A 246 7.29 6.35 -32.62
CA GLU A 246 6.02 5.62 -32.55
C GLU A 246 4.91 6.52 -31.96
N PRO A 247 3.62 6.32 -32.34
CA PRO A 247 2.51 7.06 -31.77
C PRO A 247 2.47 6.94 -30.24
N GLY A 248 2.43 8.08 -29.54
CA GLY A 248 2.33 8.13 -28.09
C GLY A 248 3.64 7.86 -27.33
N CYS A 249 4.74 7.54 -28.01
CA CYS A 249 6.00 7.22 -27.34
C CYS A 249 6.62 8.46 -26.67
N ILE A 250 7.42 8.21 -25.63
CA ILE A 250 8.10 9.24 -24.83
C ILE A 250 9.61 9.15 -25.08
N ARG A 251 10.27 10.31 -25.19
CA ARG A 251 11.75 10.44 -25.26
C ARG A 251 12.22 11.53 -24.31
N GLY A 252 13.36 11.32 -23.64
CA GLY A 252 13.94 12.26 -22.69
C GLY A 252 15.09 13.10 -23.27
N VAL A 253 15.12 14.38 -22.93
CA VAL A 253 16.27 15.28 -23.06
C VAL A 253 16.90 15.41 -21.68
N VAL A 254 18.07 14.78 -21.51
CA VAL A 254 18.73 14.62 -20.20
C VAL A 254 19.23 15.96 -19.67
N GLY A 255 18.96 16.25 -18.39
CA GLY A 255 19.45 17.44 -17.70
C GLY A 255 18.76 18.76 -18.07
N GLU A 256 17.63 18.71 -18.77
CA GLU A 256 16.81 19.88 -19.14
C GLU A 256 15.43 19.92 -18.44
N GLY A 257 15.30 19.23 -17.30
CA GLY A 257 14.19 19.38 -16.35
C GLY A 257 14.41 20.55 -15.38
N MET A 258 13.63 20.57 -14.28
CA MET A 258 13.76 21.58 -13.22
C MET A 258 15.07 21.42 -12.42
N PRO A 259 15.62 22.50 -11.84
CA PRO A 259 16.71 22.41 -10.87
C PRO A 259 16.23 21.76 -9.57
N ALA A 260 17.07 20.93 -8.96
CA ALA A 260 16.77 20.35 -7.65
C ALA A 260 16.88 21.41 -6.54
N TYR A 261 15.90 21.46 -5.63
CA TYR A 261 15.93 22.41 -4.50
C TYR A 261 17.21 22.24 -3.66
N ARG A 262 17.86 23.37 -3.32
CA ARG A 262 19.19 23.48 -2.67
C ARG A 262 20.38 22.93 -3.47
N ARG A 263 20.16 22.30 -4.63
CA ARG A 263 21.21 21.83 -5.55
C ARG A 263 20.93 22.32 -6.97
N PRO A 264 20.95 23.65 -7.22
CA PRO A 264 20.48 24.23 -8.48
C PRO A 264 21.34 23.90 -9.72
N TYR A 265 22.44 23.18 -9.55
CA TYR A 265 23.28 22.64 -10.63
C TYR A 265 22.86 21.22 -11.04
N ASP A 266 22.21 20.48 -10.15
CA ASP A 266 21.55 19.21 -10.46
C ASP A 266 20.18 19.56 -11.08
N ARG A 267 19.87 18.96 -12.23
CA ARG A 267 18.60 19.17 -12.95
C ARG A 267 17.99 17.83 -13.33
N GLY A 268 16.67 17.72 -13.30
CA GLY A 268 15.95 16.59 -13.86
C GLY A 268 16.01 16.58 -15.40
N ASN A 269 15.09 15.83 -16.01
CA ASN A 269 14.99 15.61 -17.45
C ASN A 269 13.75 16.29 -18.04
N LEU A 270 13.77 16.57 -19.34
CA LEU A 270 12.59 16.98 -20.11
C LEU A 270 12.11 15.80 -20.95
N TYR A 271 10.95 15.23 -20.62
CA TYR A 271 10.29 14.20 -21.40
C TYR A 271 9.32 14.81 -22.41
N VAL A 272 9.44 14.37 -23.67
CA VAL A 272 8.54 14.74 -24.75
C VAL A 272 7.73 13.51 -25.16
N LYS A 273 6.41 13.59 -25.01
CA LYS A 273 5.46 12.63 -25.59
C LYS A 273 5.15 13.05 -27.02
N PHE A 274 5.29 12.14 -27.98
CA PHE A 274 5.02 12.41 -29.38
C PHE A 274 3.63 11.94 -29.82
N GLU A 275 2.88 12.85 -30.43
CA GLU A 275 1.63 12.55 -31.13
C GLU A 275 1.89 12.67 -32.65
N ILE A 276 1.45 11.68 -33.42
CA ILE A 276 1.72 11.62 -34.87
C ILE A 276 0.46 12.02 -35.63
N GLU A 277 0.57 13.11 -36.38
CA GLU A 277 -0.46 13.51 -37.34
C GLU A 277 -0.26 12.74 -38.65
N PHE A 278 -1.18 11.80 -38.90
CA PHE A 278 -1.28 11.09 -40.17
C PHE A 278 -1.82 12.03 -41.26
N PRO A 279 -1.38 11.85 -42.52
CA PRO A 279 -1.90 12.65 -43.63
C PRO A 279 -3.39 12.33 -43.89
N PRO A 280 -4.16 13.28 -44.45
CA PRO A 280 -5.59 13.08 -44.69
C PRO A 280 -5.86 12.00 -45.76
N ASN A 281 -7.10 11.50 -45.78
CA ASN A 281 -7.56 10.58 -46.83
C ASN A 281 -7.30 11.18 -48.22
N ASN A 282 -6.78 10.37 -49.14
CA ASN A 282 -6.40 10.76 -50.51
C ASN A 282 -5.29 11.83 -50.62
N PHE A 283 -4.40 11.97 -49.61
CA PHE A 283 -3.27 12.92 -49.66
C PHE A 283 -2.29 12.67 -50.83
N ILE A 284 -2.25 11.45 -51.35
CA ILE A 284 -1.39 11.05 -52.47
C ILE A 284 -2.25 10.53 -53.64
N PRO A 285 -1.98 10.96 -54.88
CA PRO A 285 -2.64 10.43 -56.08
C PRO A 285 -2.47 8.90 -56.23
N GLY A 286 -3.50 8.24 -56.76
CA GLY A 286 -3.55 6.77 -56.87
C GLY A 286 -2.40 6.14 -57.66
N ASP A 287 -1.91 6.82 -58.70
CA ASP A 287 -0.75 6.44 -59.51
C ASP A 287 0.57 6.39 -58.71
N LYS A 288 0.61 7.02 -57.54
CA LYS A 288 1.80 7.08 -56.66
C LYS A 288 1.66 6.22 -55.39
N ILE A 289 0.53 5.58 -55.16
CA ILE A 289 0.34 4.66 -54.01
C ILE A 289 1.32 3.48 -54.10
N SER A 290 1.51 2.89 -55.29
CA SER A 290 2.46 1.79 -55.50
C SER A 290 3.92 2.19 -55.22
N LEU A 291 4.27 3.47 -55.45
CA LEU A 291 5.59 4.00 -55.10
C LEU A 291 5.74 4.12 -53.57
N LEU A 292 4.72 4.63 -52.87
CA LEU A 292 4.71 4.67 -51.40
C LEU A 292 4.82 3.27 -50.79
N GLU A 293 4.09 2.28 -51.32
CA GLU A 293 4.17 0.89 -50.88
C GLU A 293 5.58 0.30 -51.09
N SER A 294 6.28 0.65 -52.18
CA SER A 294 7.65 0.19 -52.42
C SER A 294 8.71 0.76 -51.46
N LEU A 295 8.38 1.82 -50.72
CA LEU A 295 9.26 2.48 -49.74
C LEU A 295 8.98 2.05 -48.29
N LEU A 296 7.91 1.29 -48.05
CA LEU A 296 7.51 0.80 -46.74
C LEU A 296 7.89 -0.69 -46.57
N PRO A 297 7.90 -1.23 -45.34
CA PRO A 297 8.08 -2.66 -45.11
C PRO A 297 7.07 -3.49 -45.91
N SER A 298 7.51 -4.64 -46.44
CA SER A 298 6.70 -5.45 -47.34
C SER A 298 5.37 -5.85 -46.71
N ARG A 299 4.27 -5.63 -47.44
CA ARG A 299 2.92 -6.00 -47.01
C ARG A 299 2.91 -7.49 -46.61
N PRO A 300 2.44 -7.86 -45.41
CA PRO A 300 2.26 -9.27 -45.08
C PRO A 300 1.30 -9.90 -46.10
N LYS A 301 1.58 -11.15 -46.49
CA LYS A 301 0.72 -11.90 -47.41
C LYS A 301 -0.72 -11.82 -46.90
N GLN A 302 -1.60 -11.22 -47.72
CA GLN A 302 -3.02 -11.19 -47.42
C GLN A 302 -3.50 -12.64 -47.28
N PRO A 303 -4.37 -12.95 -46.31
CA PRO A 303 -5.03 -14.24 -46.28
C PRO A 303 -5.80 -14.39 -47.60
N SER A 304 -5.61 -15.50 -48.29
CA SER A 304 -6.56 -15.90 -49.33
C SER A 304 -7.92 -16.10 -48.66
N PRO A 305 -9.00 -15.45 -49.13
CA PRO A 305 -10.35 -15.77 -48.66
C PRO A 305 -10.58 -17.27 -48.78
N ALA A 306 -11.20 -17.88 -47.77
CA ALA A 306 -11.72 -19.23 -47.88
C ALA A 306 -12.94 -19.22 -48.82
N GLU A 307 -13.32 -20.38 -49.37
CA GLU A 307 -14.46 -20.45 -50.31
C GLU A 307 -15.81 -20.07 -49.67
N ASP A 308 -15.88 -20.08 -48.34
CA ASP A 308 -17.00 -19.66 -47.48
C ASP A 308 -16.84 -18.26 -46.86
N ALA A 309 -15.79 -17.51 -47.22
CA ALA A 309 -15.51 -16.20 -46.63
C ALA A 309 -16.34 -15.07 -47.29
N GLU A 310 -17.20 -14.43 -46.51
CA GLU A 310 -17.91 -13.21 -46.93
C GLU A 310 -16.96 -12.00 -46.98
N GLU A 311 -16.93 -11.30 -48.11
CA GLU A 311 -16.23 -10.01 -48.25
C GLU A 311 -17.12 -8.90 -47.66
N VAL A 312 -16.62 -8.23 -46.62
CA VAL A 312 -17.36 -7.18 -45.90
C VAL A 312 -16.57 -5.87 -45.88
N ASP A 313 -17.23 -4.77 -46.24
CA ASP A 313 -16.63 -3.44 -46.22
C ASP A 313 -16.49 -2.89 -44.79
N LEU A 314 -15.31 -2.36 -44.47
CA LEU A 314 -15.09 -1.62 -43.22
C LEU A 314 -15.72 -0.22 -43.31
N MET A 315 -16.86 -0.02 -42.65
CA MET A 315 -17.55 1.27 -42.60
C MET A 315 -17.12 2.13 -41.40
N GLU A 316 -17.16 3.45 -41.54
CA GLU A 316 -17.03 4.36 -40.40
C GLU A 316 -18.17 4.14 -39.38
N LEU A 317 -17.83 4.14 -38.10
CA LEU A 317 -18.79 3.88 -37.02
C LEU A 317 -19.74 5.08 -36.83
N ASP A 318 -20.93 5.03 -37.45
CA ASP A 318 -22.02 5.96 -37.13
C ASP A 318 -22.64 5.59 -35.77
N PRO A 319 -22.58 6.48 -34.74
CA PRO A 319 -23.10 6.19 -33.40
C PRO A 319 -24.58 5.78 -33.37
N ARG A 320 -25.36 6.15 -34.39
CA ARG A 320 -26.81 5.85 -34.49
C ARG A 320 -27.11 4.37 -34.75
N TYR A 321 -26.15 3.59 -35.26
CA TYR A 321 -26.35 2.14 -35.46
C TYR A 321 -26.51 1.36 -34.14
N SER A 322 -25.97 1.87 -33.03
CA SER A 322 -26.09 1.23 -31.71
C SER A 322 -27.53 1.25 -31.16
N GLN A 323 -28.32 2.28 -31.47
CA GLN A 323 -29.69 2.41 -30.96
C GLN A 323 -30.69 1.46 -31.64
N LYS A 324 -30.54 1.16 -32.94
CA LYS A 324 -31.50 0.34 -33.69
C LYS A 324 -31.44 -1.17 -33.38
N ARG A 325 -30.33 -1.69 -32.85
CA ARG A 325 -30.21 -3.13 -32.50
C ARG A 325 -30.99 -3.55 -31.25
N ARG A 326 -31.67 -2.64 -30.55
CA ARG A 326 -32.59 -2.99 -29.44
C ARG A 326 -33.97 -3.45 -29.88
N GLU A 327 -34.33 -3.29 -31.15
CA GLU A 327 -35.70 -3.53 -31.66
C GLU A 327 -35.79 -4.71 -32.65
N ALA A 328 -34.69 -5.45 -32.88
CA ALA A 328 -34.57 -6.40 -34.01
C ALA A 328 -34.17 -7.83 -33.61
N TYR A 329 -34.53 -8.27 -32.39
CA TYR A 329 -34.42 -9.67 -31.96
C TYR A 329 -35.80 -10.33 -31.83
N GLU A 330 -36.55 -10.35 -32.93
CA GLU A 330 -37.63 -11.31 -33.16
C GLU A 330 -37.42 -11.97 -34.54
N ASP A 331 -37.60 -13.29 -34.56
CA ASP A 331 -37.62 -14.24 -35.70
C ASP A 331 -36.30 -14.89 -36.23
N GLY A 332 -36.44 -16.16 -36.66
CA GLY A 332 -35.43 -17.24 -36.75
C GLY A 332 -34.36 -17.21 -37.87
N SER A 333 -33.59 -18.26 -38.21
CA SER A 333 -33.44 -19.68 -37.78
C SER A 333 -32.47 -20.39 -38.77
N ASP A 334 -31.55 -21.24 -38.26
CA ASP A 334 -31.09 -22.58 -38.73
C ASP A 334 -30.52 -22.82 -40.18
N ASP A 335 -29.49 -23.64 -40.50
CA ASP A 335 -28.34 -24.28 -39.77
C ASP A 335 -27.32 -24.95 -40.78
N GLU A 336 -26.16 -25.46 -40.31
CA GLU A 336 -25.21 -26.48 -40.90
C GLU A 336 -24.38 -26.21 -42.21
N ALA A 337 -23.22 -26.86 -42.55
CA ALA A 337 -22.11 -27.56 -41.85
C ALA A 337 -20.96 -28.04 -42.83
N GLY A 338 -19.68 -28.22 -42.38
CA GLY A 338 -18.88 -29.44 -42.73
C GLY A 338 -17.42 -29.43 -43.35
N HIS A 339 -16.38 -29.60 -42.51
CA HIS A 339 -15.17 -30.49 -42.61
C HIS A 339 -14.08 -30.58 -43.76
N GLY A 340 -12.86 -30.03 -43.50
CA GLY A 340 -11.48 -30.67 -43.56
C GLY A 340 -10.78 -31.08 -44.90
N PRO A 341 -9.51 -31.60 -44.94
CA PRO A 341 -8.39 -31.63 -43.95
C PRO A 341 -6.88 -31.51 -44.46
N ARG A 342 -5.96 -30.90 -43.66
CA ARG A 342 -4.46 -31.13 -43.46
C ARG A 342 -3.48 -31.13 -44.70
N VAL A 343 -2.12 -30.99 -44.65
CA VAL A 343 -1.01 -31.29 -43.69
C VAL A 343 0.28 -30.43 -43.96
N GLN A 344 0.95 -29.86 -42.91
CA GLN A 344 2.41 -29.48 -42.70
C GLN A 344 3.22 -28.68 -43.77
N CYS A 345 4.20 -27.79 -43.50
CA CYS A 345 4.94 -27.25 -42.33
C CYS A 345 5.81 -26.02 -42.80
N ALA A 346 6.61 -25.24 -42.03
CA ALA A 346 6.88 -25.08 -40.58
C ALA A 346 7.52 -23.69 -40.24
N HIS A 347 7.44 -23.32 -38.95
CA HIS A 347 8.29 -22.49 -38.08
C HIS A 347 9.02 -21.18 -38.50
N GLN A 348 8.45 -20.07 -38.01
CA GLN A 348 9.14 -19.07 -37.17
C GLN A 348 8.10 -18.42 -36.22
N THR A 349 8.52 -17.98 -35.03
CA THR A 349 7.63 -17.77 -33.87
C THR A 349 6.57 -16.70 -34.09
N ARG A 350 5.29 -17.11 -34.07
CA ARG A 350 4.10 -16.26 -34.17
C ARG A 350 3.13 -16.67 -33.07
N LEU A 351 2.76 -15.75 -32.18
CA LEU A 351 1.42 -15.80 -31.60
C LEU A 351 0.44 -15.58 -32.75
N ASN A 352 -0.43 -16.58 -32.98
CA ASN A 352 -1.46 -16.51 -34.01
C ASN A 352 -2.38 -15.32 -33.69
N MET A 353 -2.69 -14.43 -34.66
CA MET A 353 -3.57 -13.28 -34.37
C MET A 353 -4.97 -13.73 -33.90
N ALA A 354 -5.42 -14.91 -34.31
CA ALA A 354 -6.64 -15.53 -33.76
C ALA A 354 -6.50 -15.94 -32.28
N ALA A 355 -5.32 -16.38 -31.84
CA ALA A 355 -5.06 -16.69 -30.43
C ALA A 355 -4.96 -15.43 -29.57
N VAL A 356 -4.35 -14.35 -30.08
CA VAL A 356 -4.33 -13.03 -29.42
C VAL A 356 -5.75 -12.46 -29.29
N ALA A 357 -6.56 -12.55 -30.35
CA ALA A 357 -7.97 -12.14 -30.33
C ALA A 357 -8.81 -12.98 -29.35
N ALA A 358 -8.58 -14.30 -29.30
CA ALA A 358 -9.25 -15.20 -28.36
C ALA A 358 -8.87 -14.88 -26.90
N LEU A 359 -7.58 -14.72 -26.58
CA LEU A 359 -7.11 -14.33 -25.25
C LEU A 359 -7.68 -12.99 -24.81
N ARG A 360 -7.74 -11.99 -25.71
CA ARG A 360 -8.41 -10.72 -25.43
C ARG A 360 -9.90 -10.90 -25.11
N GLY A 361 -10.62 -11.69 -25.91
CA GLY A 361 -12.03 -12.01 -25.64
C GLY A 361 -12.25 -12.72 -24.30
N LEU A 362 -11.35 -13.61 -23.89
CA LEU A 362 -11.36 -14.26 -22.58
C LEU A 362 -11.14 -13.27 -21.43
N LYS A 363 -10.16 -12.36 -21.58
CA LYS A 363 -9.96 -11.25 -20.63
C LYS A 363 -11.24 -10.41 -20.54
N ASP A 364 -11.82 -9.98 -21.66
CA ASP A 364 -13.06 -9.20 -21.69
C ASP A 364 -14.26 -9.93 -21.01
N VAL A 365 -14.32 -11.27 -21.04
CA VAL A 365 -15.32 -12.06 -20.28
C VAL A 365 -15.02 -12.04 -18.77
N ALA A 366 -13.76 -12.25 -18.37
CA ALA A 366 -13.36 -12.19 -16.96
C ALA A 366 -13.62 -10.81 -16.35
N LEU A 367 -13.23 -9.74 -17.06
CA LEU A 367 -13.40 -8.35 -16.63
C LEU A 367 -14.88 -8.01 -16.39
N ARG A 368 -15.74 -8.26 -17.38
CA ARG A 368 -17.19 -8.02 -17.27
C ARG A 368 -17.86 -8.86 -16.18
N THR A 369 -17.39 -10.10 -15.98
CA THR A 369 -17.88 -10.95 -14.88
C THR A 369 -17.55 -10.34 -13.53
N ILE A 370 -16.31 -9.88 -13.33
CA ILE A 370 -15.88 -9.24 -12.08
C ILE A 370 -16.65 -7.93 -11.84
N ASP A 371 -16.86 -7.10 -12.87
CA ASP A 371 -17.69 -5.89 -12.78
C ASP A 371 -19.13 -6.20 -12.34
N ASN A 372 -19.77 -7.20 -12.95
CA ASN A 372 -21.14 -7.61 -12.59
C ASN A 372 -21.24 -8.19 -11.17
N LEU A 373 -20.14 -8.71 -10.62
CA LEU A 373 -20.07 -9.30 -9.28
C LEU A 373 -19.59 -8.32 -8.21
N ALA A 374 -19.18 -7.09 -8.56
CA ALA A 374 -18.56 -6.14 -7.63
C ALA A 374 -19.39 -5.93 -6.34
N SER A 375 -20.71 -5.71 -6.45
CA SER A 375 -21.57 -5.55 -5.27
C SER A 375 -21.66 -6.81 -4.40
N GLU A 376 -21.58 -8.00 -4.98
CA GLU A 376 -21.55 -9.26 -4.20
C GLU A 376 -20.20 -9.48 -3.52
N LEU A 377 -19.10 -9.10 -4.18
CA LEU A 377 -17.74 -9.11 -3.63
C LEU A 377 -17.59 -8.10 -2.48
N TYR A 378 -18.21 -6.91 -2.59
CA TYR A 378 -18.29 -5.95 -1.49
C TYR A 378 -19.03 -6.54 -0.28
N GLU A 379 -20.20 -7.15 -0.48
CA GLU A 379 -20.94 -7.80 0.60
C GLU A 379 -20.21 -9.01 1.21
N LEU A 380 -19.41 -9.72 0.42
CA LEU A 380 -18.51 -10.78 0.90
C LEU A 380 -17.43 -10.20 1.81
N ASN A 381 -16.70 -9.18 1.35
CA ASN A 381 -15.70 -8.44 2.11
C ASN A 381 -16.29 -7.92 3.43
N GLN A 382 -17.43 -7.22 3.35
CA GLN A 382 -18.07 -6.58 4.49
C GLN A 382 -18.53 -7.57 5.56
N LYS A 383 -18.89 -8.81 5.19
CA LYS A 383 -19.19 -9.87 6.18
C LYS A 383 -17.94 -10.24 6.97
N ILE A 384 -16.83 -10.51 6.28
CA ILE A 384 -15.54 -10.87 6.89
C ILE A 384 -15.06 -9.70 7.76
N TRP A 385 -14.98 -8.50 7.17
CA TRP A 385 -14.48 -7.28 7.84
C TRP A 385 -15.21 -6.94 9.14
N LYS A 386 -16.54 -7.10 9.19
CA LYS A 386 -17.37 -6.82 10.38
C LYS A 386 -17.22 -7.85 11.50
N LYS A 387 -16.67 -9.03 11.22
CA LYS A 387 -16.46 -10.10 12.22
C LYS A 387 -15.03 -10.65 12.13
N PRO A 388 -14.03 -9.86 12.58
CA PRO A 388 -12.66 -10.31 12.61
C PRO A 388 -12.48 -11.49 13.57
N GLU A 389 -11.79 -12.52 13.10
CA GLU A 389 -11.49 -13.75 13.85
C GLU A 389 -9.98 -14.04 13.74
N LEU A 390 -9.37 -14.50 14.83
CA LEU A 390 -7.91 -14.70 14.91
C LEU A 390 -7.47 -16.01 14.23
N GLY A 391 -6.19 -16.07 13.82
CA GLY A 391 -5.55 -17.26 13.26
C GLY A 391 -5.97 -18.59 13.90
N TYR A 392 -6.45 -19.53 13.08
CA TYR A 392 -7.04 -20.84 13.45
C TYR A 392 -8.41 -20.78 14.12
N GLN A 393 -9.04 -19.60 14.18
CA GLN A 393 -10.36 -19.36 14.77
C GLN A 393 -11.33 -18.70 13.79
N GLU A 394 -10.88 -18.40 12.56
CA GLU A 394 -11.63 -17.78 11.45
C GLU A 394 -12.70 -18.67 10.79
N LYS A 395 -13.56 -19.26 11.64
CA LYS A 395 -14.65 -20.17 11.28
C LYS A 395 -15.76 -19.51 10.49
N TYR A 396 -16.15 -18.27 10.83
CA TYR A 396 -17.20 -17.58 10.09
C TYR A 396 -16.70 -17.06 8.75
N ALA A 397 -15.47 -16.55 8.67
CA ALA A 397 -14.88 -16.20 7.39
C ALA A 397 -14.77 -17.42 6.47
N HIS A 398 -14.36 -18.58 7.02
CA HIS A 398 -14.35 -19.87 6.33
C HIS A 398 -15.74 -20.30 5.84
N GLU A 399 -16.76 -20.30 6.71
CA GLU A 399 -18.15 -20.63 6.35
C GLU A 399 -18.70 -19.71 5.24
N VAL A 400 -18.44 -18.40 5.35
CA VAL A 400 -18.88 -17.39 4.38
C VAL A 400 -18.22 -17.58 3.02
N LEU A 401 -16.89 -17.80 2.98
CA LEU A 401 -16.14 -17.99 1.74
C LEU A 401 -16.48 -19.32 1.05
N THR A 402 -16.50 -20.43 1.80
CA THR A 402 -16.85 -21.75 1.28
C THR A 402 -18.27 -21.79 0.74
N LYS A 403 -19.23 -21.19 1.45
CA LYS A 403 -20.60 -21.07 0.96
C LYS A 403 -20.67 -20.21 -0.31
N PHE A 404 -20.04 -19.05 -0.34
CA PHE A 404 -20.08 -18.16 -1.51
C PHE A 404 -19.52 -18.83 -2.77
N LEU A 405 -18.38 -19.52 -2.66
CA LEU A 405 -17.78 -20.25 -3.78
C LEU A 405 -18.66 -21.44 -4.22
N SER A 406 -19.27 -22.16 -3.29
CA SER A 406 -20.22 -23.24 -3.61
C SER A 406 -21.47 -22.71 -4.32
N ASP A 407 -22.04 -21.58 -3.87
CA ASP A 407 -23.20 -20.94 -4.51
C ASP A 407 -22.87 -20.42 -5.92
N LYS A 408 -21.59 -20.14 -6.22
CA LYS A 408 -21.08 -19.80 -7.55
C LYS A 408 -20.59 -21.01 -8.37
N GLY A 409 -20.86 -22.24 -7.92
CA GLY A 409 -20.60 -23.46 -8.70
C GLY A 409 -19.13 -23.90 -8.73
N PHE A 410 -18.36 -23.63 -7.68
CA PHE A 410 -17.09 -24.33 -7.42
C PHE A 410 -17.34 -25.65 -6.68
N GLU A 411 -16.50 -26.65 -6.95
CA GLU A 411 -16.38 -27.86 -6.13
C GLU A 411 -15.59 -27.50 -4.85
N VAL A 412 -16.29 -27.36 -3.72
CA VAL A 412 -15.68 -26.92 -2.45
C VAL A 412 -15.37 -28.11 -1.53
N THR A 413 -14.11 -28.18 -1.10
CA THR A 413 -13.63 -29.02 0.01
C THR A 413 -13.41 -28.12 1.23
N PRO A 414 -14.37 -28.03 2.17
CA PRO A 414 -14.16 -27.35 3.45
C PRO A 414 -13.18 -28.15 4.33
N HIS A 415 -12.62 -27.50 5.34
CA HIS A 415 -11.66 -28.07 6.30
C HIS A 415 -10.49 -28.81 5.61
N HIS A 416 -9.92 -28.20 4.56
CA HIS A 416 -8.91 -28.84 3.73
C HIS A 416 -7.55 -28.89 4.45
N THR A 417 -7.31 -29.99 5.17
CA THR A 417 -6.12 -30.29 6.01
C THR A 417 -5.97 -29.48 7.30
N LEU A 418 -6.65 -28.34 7.43
CA LEU A 418 -6.76 -27.53 8.66
C LEU A 418 -8.22 -27.14 8.89
N ASP A 419 -8.62 -27.00 10.16
CA ASP A 419 -9.99 -26.67 10.60
C ASP A 419 -10.59 -25.44 9.93
N THR A 420 -9.78 -24.45 9.56
CA THR A 420 -10.21 -23.20 8.91
C THR A 420 -9.61 -22.98 7.54
N ALA A 421 -8.97 -24.01 6.94
CA ALA A 421 -8.56 -23.99 5.54
C ALA A 421 -9.66 -24.53 4.62
N PHE A 422 -9.65 -24.12 3.36
CA PHE A 422 -10.52 -24.71 2.33
C PHE A 422 -9.84 -24.75 0.97
N ARG A 423 -10.43 -25.56 0.09
CA ARG A 423 -10.08 -25.65 -1.33
C ARG A 423 -11.37 -25.55 -2.14
N ALA A 424 -11.39 -24.75 -3.20
CA ALA A 424 -12.54 -24.66 -4.11
C ALA A 424 -12.07 -24.70 -5.56
N ALA A 425 -12.58 -25.61 -6.39
CA ALA A 425 -12.09 -25.82 -7.76
C ALA A 425 -13.16 -25.67 -8.85
N SER A 426 -12.74 -25.26 -10.04
CA SER A 426 -13.56 -25.29 -11.27
C SER A 426 -12.67 -25.48 -12.52
N GLY A 427 -13.25 -25.96 -13.62
CA GLY A 427 -12.51 -26.35 -14.82
C GLY A 427 -11.93 -27.77 -14.78
N ARG A 428 -11.01 -28.10 -15.70
CA ARG A 428 -10.49 -29.47 -15.89
C ARG A 428 -8.97 -29.53 -15.81
N CYS A 429 -8.45 -30.65 -15.32
CA CYS A 429 -7.02 -30.82 -15.01
C CYS A 429 -6.25 -31.53 -16.15
N THR A 430 -6.29 -31.01 -17.38
CA THR A 430 -5.47 -31.57 -18.49
C THR A 430 -4.31 -30.68 -18.93
N ARG A 431 -4.38 -29.36 -18.68
CA ARG A 431 -3.28 -28.40 -18.90
C ARG A 431 -2.76 -27.86 -17.57
N ARG A 432 -3.02 -26.58 -17.29
CA ARG A 432 -2.48 -25.83 -16.15
C ARG A 432 -3.53 -25.60 -15.07
N VAL A 433 -3.08 -25.49 -13.82
CA VAL A 433 -3.91 -25.22 -12.65
C VAL A 433 -3.42 -23.93 -11.98
N VAL A 434 -4.23 -22.87 -11.99
CA VAL A 434 -3.93 -21.64 -11.24
C VAL A 434 -4.49 -21.73 -9.82
N GLY A 435 -3.64 -21.42 -8.83
CA GLY A 435 -4.05 -21.27 -7.43
C GLY A 435 -4.22 -19.79 -7.04
N PHE A 436 -5.42 -19.38 -6.64
CA PHE A 436 -5.66 -18.08 -6.02
C PHE A 436 -5.63 -18.25 -4.49
N ILE A 437 -4.78 -17.47 -3.83
CA ILE A 437 -4.56 -17.56 -2.38
C ILE A 437 -5.41 -16.52 -1.67
N CYS A 438 -6.19 -16.96 -0.68
CA CYS A 438 -7.08 -16.13 0.11
C CYS A 438 -6.73 -16.25 1.60
N GLU A 439 -6.28 -15.17 2.21
CA GLU A 439 -6.15 -15.02 3.67
C GLU A 439 -7.39 -14.33 4.24
N TYR A 440 -7.73 -14.60 5.50
CA TYR A 440 -8.95 -14.06 6.15
C TYR A 440 -8.90 -14.12 7.69
N ASP A 441 -7.71 -14.30 8.27
CA ASP A 441 -7.47 -14.09 9.70
C ASP A 441 -7.36 -12.58 10.04
N ALA A 442 -7.43 -12.28 11.33
CA ALA A 442 -7.38 -10.92 11.88
C ALA A 442 -6.42 -10.82 13.08
N LEU A 443 -6.08 -9.59 13.43
CA LEU A 443 -5.14 -9.29 14.52
C LEU A 443 -5.84 -9.02 15.86
N PRO A 444 -5.24 -9.46 17.00
CA PRO A 444 -5.78 -9.23 18.34
C PRO A 444 -6.05 -7.75 18.63
N GLY A 445 -7.27 -7.45 19.07
CA GLY A 445 -7.69 -6.10 19.50
C GLY A 445 -7.91 -5.07 18.39
N ILE A 446 -7.33 -5.27 17.20
CA ILE A 446 -7.35 -4.27 16.11
C ILE A 446 -8.11 -4.71 14.86
N GLY A 447 -8.50 -5.99 14.72
CA GLY A 447 -9.32 -6.49 13.60
C GLY A 447 -8.49 -6.78 12.35
N HIS A 448 -9.08 -6.65 11.16
CA HIS A 448 -8.36 -6.83 9.87
C HIS A 448 -7.44 -5.65 9.54
N ALA A 449 -6.53 -5.33 10.46
CA ALA A 449 -5.56 -4.24 10.34
C ALA A 449 -4.46 -4.53 9.31
N CYS A 450 -4.35 -5.76 8.81
CA CYS A 450 -3.53 -6.08 7.64
C CYS A 450 -4.35 -6.16 6.33
N GLY A 451 -5.68 -6.16 6.42
CA GLY A 451 -6.61 -6.10 5.27
C GLY A 451 -6.95 -7.44 4.63
N HIS A 452 -6.83 -8.56 5.35
CA HIS A 452 -7.05 -9.90 4.81
C HIS A 452 -8.47 -10.10 4.24
N ASN A 453 -9.47 -9.36 4.72
CA ASN A 453 -10.80 -9.28 4.10
C ASN A 453 -10.76 -8.91 2.60
N LEU A 454 -9.85 -8.01 2.19
CA LEU A 454 -9.63 -7.65 0.79
C LEU A 454 -8.82 -8.71 0.05
N ILE A 455 -7.90 -9.42 0.71
CA ILE A 455 -7.11 -10.51 0.10
C ILE A 455 -8.05 -11.65 -0.32
N ALA A 456 -8.94 -12.06 0.58
CA ALA A 456 -10.00 -13.02 0.28
C ALA A 456 -10.88 -12.56 -0.89
N GLU A 457 -11.31 -11.29 -0.87
CA GLU A 457 -12.13 -10.71 -1.94
C GLU A 457 -11.43 -10.73 -3.31
N VAL A 458 -10.18 -10.28 -3.38
CA VAL A 458 -9.37 -10.24 -4.61
C VAL A 458 -9.20 -11.64 -5.20
N GLY A 459 -8.81 -12.62 -4.36
CA GLY A 459 -8.61 -14.00 -4.82
C GLY A 459 -9.91 -14.66 -5.31
N VAL A 460 -11.02 -14.46 -4.61
CA VAL A 460 -12.34 -14.95 -5.01
C VAL A 460 -12.83 -14.28 -6.29
N GLY A 461 -12.70 -12.95 -6.42
CA GLY A 461 -13.08 -12.20 -7.61
C GLY A 461 -12.28 -12.63 -8.84
N ALA A 462 -10.95 -12.76 -8.69
CA ALA A 462 -10.08 -13.23 -9.77
C ALA A 462 -10.45 -14.64 -10.22
N ALA A 463 -10.70 -15.56 -9.27
CA ALA A 463 -11.11 -16.93 -9.56
C ALA A 463 -12.46 -17.02 -10.30
N LEU A 464 -13.43 -16.16 -9.95
CA LEU A 464 -14.73 -16.07 -10.61
C LEU A 464 -14.60 -15.54 -12.05
N GLY A 465 -13.75 -14.52 -12.27
CA GLY A 465 -13.44 -14.03 -13.61
C GLY A 465 -12.80 -15.10 -14.49
N VAL A 466 -11.78 -15.81 -13.98
CA VAL A 466 -11.14 -16.92 -14.71
C VAL A 466 -12.12 -18.06 -14.97
N LYS A 467 -12.93 -18.45 -13.97
CA LYS A 467 -13.97 -19.47 -14.14
C LYS A 467 -14.91 -19.14 -15.29
N ALA A 468 -15.45 -17.92 -15.32
CA ALA A 468 -16.37 -17.51 -16.39
C ALA A 468 -15.71 -17.47 -17.78
N ALA A 469 -14.43 -17.08 -17.85
CA ALA A 469 -13.66 -17.15 -19.10
C ALA A 469 -13.46 -18.62 -19.56
N LEU A 470 -13.15 -19.54 -18.65
CA LEU A 470 -13.04 -20.98 -18.95
C LEU A 470 -14.38 -21.60 -19.34
N ASP A 471 -15.48 -21.25 -18.67
CA ASP A 471 -16.83 -21.73 -18.98
C ASP A 471 -17.35 -21.21 -20.35
N ALA A 472 -16.92 -20.02 -20.77
CA ALA A 472 -17.32 -19.41 -22.04
C ALA A 472 -16.77 -20.12 -23.29
N ILE A 473 -15.82 -21.04 -23.13
CA ILE A 473 -15.18 -21.78 -24.21
C ILE A 473 -15.37 -23.29 -24.04
N LYS A 474 -15.61 -23.99 -25.15
CA LYS A 474 -15.70 -25.46 -25.16
C LYS A 474 -14.31 -26.14 -25.26
N GLN A 475 -13.26 -25.47 -24.78
CA GLN A 475 -11.87 -25.92 -24.85
C GLN A 475 -11.28 -26.07 -23.44
N ASP A 476 -10.47 -27.10 -23.25
CA ASP A 476 -9.78 -27.33 -21.98
C ASP A 476 -8.49 -26.50 -21.93
N LEU A 477 -8.58 -25.27 -21.40
CA LEU A 477 -7.42 -24.42 -21.14
C LEU A 477 -6.81 -24.62 -19.75
N GLY A 478 -7.52 -25.30 -18.84
CA GLY A 478 -7.04 -25.59 -17.49
C GLY A 478 -8.10 -25.53 -16.40
N LYS A 479 -7.62 -25.38 -15.17
CA LYS A 479 -8.38 -25.41 -13.93
C LYS A 479 -8.05 -24.18 -13.08
N VAL A 480 -9.05 -23.68 -12.37
CA VAL A 480 -8.91 -22.66 -11.34
C VAL A 480 -9.15 -23.29 -9.97
N VAL A 481 -8.29 -22.97 -9.01
CA VAL A 481 -8.40 -23.39 -7.61
C VAL A 481 -8.28 -22.16 -6.73
N VAL A 482 -9.20 -22.01 -5.77
CA VAL A 482 -9.06 -21.07 -4.65
C VAL A 482 -8.59 -21.86 -3.43
N LEU A 483 -7.50 -21.44 -2.82
CA LEU A 483 -6.99 -21.97 -1.56
C LEU A 483 -7.26 -20.94 -0.46
N GLY A 484 -8.13 -21.31 0.47
CA GLY A 484 -8.33 -20.56 1.69
C GLY A 484 -7.27 -20.93 2.72
N THR A 485 -6.44 -19.96 3.09
CA THR A 485 -5.24 -20.18 3.90
C THR A 485 -5.34 -19.39 5.22
N PRO A 486 -5.52 -20.06 6.36
CA PRO A 486 -5.69 -19.41 7.66
C PRO A 486 -4.37 -18.93 8.27
N ALA A 487 -4.48 -18.08 9.29
CA ALA A 487 -3.42 -17.83 10.27
C ALA A 487 -2.05 -17.39 9.70
N GLU A 488 -2.02 -16.40 8.80
CA GLU A 488 -0.77 -15.86 8.28
C GLU A 488 0.01 -15.08 9.35
N GLU A 489 -0.69 -14.35 10.22
CA GLU A 489 -0.22 -13.36 11.21
C GLU A 489 0.65 -13.90 12.37
N GLY A 490 1.25 -15.08 12.18
CA GLY A 490 2.10 -15.79 13.14
C GLY A 490 1.77 -17.28 13.28
N GLY A 491 0.72 -17.76 12.59
CA GLY A 491 0.29 -19.16 12.65
C GLY A 491 0.89 -20.06 11.57
N GLY A 492 1.42 -19.51 10.48
CA GLY A 492 2.06 -20.25 9.38
C GLY A 492 1.13 -21.25 8.69
N GLY A 493 -0.14 -20.92 8.48
CA GLY A 493 -1.10 -21.86 7.89
C GLY A 493 -0.70 -22.37 6.51
N LYS A 494 -0.06 -21.54 5.68
CA LYS A 494 0.46 -21.99 4.36
C LYS A 494 1.63 -22.96 4.50
N ILE A 495 2.46 -22.82 5.53
CA ILE A 495 3.54 -23.80 5.83
C ILE A 495 2.93 -25.17 6.09
N LYS A 496 1.95 -25.26 7.00
CA LYS A 496 1.26 -26.53 7.30
C LYS A 496 0.48 -27.09 6.11
N MET A 497 -0.14 -26.23 5.30
CA MET A 497 -0.82 -26.65 4.07
C MET A 497 0.15 -27.17 3.00
N ILE A 498 1.40 -26.66 2.94
CA ILE A 498 2.46 -27.24 2.10
C ILE A 498 2.87 -28.62 2.63
N GLU A 499 3.09 -28.76 3.94
CA GLU A 499 3.41 -30.05 4.59
C GLU A 499 2.33 -31.11 4.36
N ASN A 500 1.06 -30.70 4.33
CA ASN A 500 -0.09 -31.57 4.08
C ASN A 500 -0.45 -31.75 2.58
N GLY A 501 0.35 -31.22 1.65
CA GLY A 501 0.19 -31.44 0.21
C GLY A 501 -0.87 -30.58 -0.51
N CYS A 502 -1.48 -29.58 0.14
CA CYS A 502 -2.54 -28.73 -0.47
C CYS A 502 -2.12 -28.02 -1.76
N PHE A 503 -0.82 -27.77 -1.93
CA PHE A 503 -0.27 -27.08 -3.09
C PHE A 503 0.19 -28.03 -4.21
N GLU A 504 0.05 -29.34 -4.07
CA GLU A 504 0.59 -30.29 -5.05
C GLU A 504 -0.12 -30.21 -6.42
N GLU A 505 -1.43 -29.95 -6.44
CA GLU A 505 -2.23 -29.87 -7.68
C GLU A 505 -2.04 -28.56 -8.47
N VAL A 506 -1.69 -27.45 -7.81
CA VAL A 506 -1.58 -26.13 -8.45
C VAL A 506 -0.24 -26.00 -9.15
N ASP A 507 -0.19 -25.38 -10.33
CA ASP A 507 1.07 -25.19 -11.08
C ASP A 507 1.73 -23.85 -10.75
N PHE A 508 0.94 -22.81 -10.46
CA PHE A 508 1.41 -21.49 -10.04
C PHE A 508 0.38 -20.80 -9.14
N CYS A 509 0.84 -19.87 -8.30
CA CYS A 509 0.00 -19.20 -7.31
C CYS A 509 -0.01 -17.67 -7.47
N LEU A 510 -1.20 -17.07 -7.40
CA LEU A 510 -1.42 -15.62 -7.46
C LEU A 510 -2.12 -15.13 -6.19
N MET A 511 -1.62 -14.03 -5.64
CA MET A 511 -2.14 -13.35 -4.45
C MET A 511 -1.84 -11.84 -4.60
N ALA A 512 -2.68 -10.97 -4.06
CA ALA A 512 -2.35 -9.54 -3.95
C ALA A 512 -2.79 -9.01 -2.58
N HIS A 513 -2.01 -8.10 -2.01
CA HIS A 513 -2.14 -7.67 -0.61
C HIS A 513 -2.32 -6.15 -0.49
N PRO A 514 -3.28 -5.66 0.31
CA PRO A 514 -3.54 -4.23 0.45
C PRO A 514 -2.45 -3.51 1.25
N LYS A 515 -2.10 -2.30 0.80
CA LYS A 515 -1.10 -1.39 1.36
C LYS A 515 -1.51 0.07 1.17
N SER A 516 -0.68 0.99 1.66
CA SER A 516 -0.73 2.44 1.39
C SER A 516 0.03 2.87 0.13
N PHE A 517 0.43 1.89 -0.71
CA PHE A 517 1.15 2.08 -1.97
C PHE A 517 1.09 0.78 -2.78
N SER A 518 1.36 0.86 -4.09
CA SER A 518 1.40 -0.31 -4.98
C SER A 518 2.83 -0.73 -5.34
N CYS A 519 3.13 -2.02 -5.35
CA CYS A 519 4.37 -2.58 -5.89
C CYS A 519 4.18 -4.03 -6.40
N ILE A 520 4.98 -4.46 -7.37
CA ILE A 520 4.97 -5.83 -7.91
C ILE A 520 6.17 -6.67 -7.45
N TYR A 521 7.18 -6.04 -6.86
CA TYR A 521 8.36 -6.69 -6.27
C TYR A 521 8.57 -6.31 -4.80
N PRO A 522 7.67 -6.68 -3.86
CA PRO A 522 7.91 -6.48 -2.43
C PRO A 522 9.00 -7.44 -1.91
N THR A 523 9.89 -6.92 -1.07
CA THR A 523 10.91 -7.72 -0.37
C THR A 523 10.40 -8.14 1.01
N CYS A 524 9.86 -9.35 1.14
CA CYS A 524 9.51 -9.94 2.44
C CYS A 524 10.65 -10.81 2.98
N LEU A 525 10.95 -10.67 4.27
CA LEU A 525 12.11 -11.26 4.93
C LEU A 525 11.84 -12.68 5.41
N ALA A 526 12.87 -13.55 5.34
CA ALA A 526 12.84 -14.82 6.05
C ALA A 526 12.80 -14.57 7.57
N MET A 527 12.08 -15.41 8.34
CA MET A 527 11.93 -15.26 9.78
C MET A 527 11.83 -16.59 10.52
N GLN A 528 12.50 -16.69 11.67
CA GLN A 528 12.33 -17.79 12.62
C GLN A 528 12.28 -17.25 14.06
N ALA A 529 11.41 -17.83 14.88
CA ALA A 529 11.29 -17.57 16.30
C ALA A 529 12.20 -18.50 17.13
N VAL A 530 12.62 -18.04 18.30
CA VAL A 530 13.31 -18.86 19.29
C VAL A 530 12.89 -18.49 20.71
N GLN A 531 12.52 -19.52 21.48
CA GLN A 531 12.29 -19.46 22.91
C GLN A 531 13.53 -19.99 23.62
N VAL A 532 14.04 -19.24 24.58
CA VAL A 532 15.24 -19.58 25.37
C VAL A 532 14.86 -19.61 26.84
N THR A 533 15.13 -20.70 27.54
CA THR A 533 14.83 -20.84 28.97
C THR A 533 16.09 -21.26 29.72
N TYR A 534 16.53 -20.44 30.68
CA TYR A 534 17.63 -20.76 31.58
C TYR A 534 17.12 -21.41 32.84
N HIS A 535 17.87 -22.41 33.31
CA HIS A 535 17.60 -23.15 34.54
C HIS A 535 18.82 -23.06 35.48
N GLY A 536 18.55 -22.65 36.71
CA GLY A 536 19.51 -22.45 37.79
C GLY A 536 18.99 -23.04 39.11
N VAL A 537 19.30 -22.39 40.23
CA VAL A 537 18.97 -22.88 41.59
C VAL A 537 18.58 -21.71 42.47
N SER A 538 17.39 -21.80 43.09
CA SER A 538 16.88 -20.77 44.00
C SER A 538 17.68 -20.71 45.30
N SER A 539 18.01 -19.50 45.75
CA SER A 539 18.54 -19.26 47.09
C SER A 539 18.12 -17.89 47.62
N HIS A 540 18.23 -17.67 48.94
CA HIS A 540 17.93 -16.39 49.57
C HIS A 540 19.03 -15.37 49.26
N ALA A 541 18.72 -14.40 48.41
CA ALA A 541 19.70 -13.51 47.78
C ALA A 541 20.62 -12.77 48.76
N SER A 542 20.13 -12.40 49.94
CA SER A 542 20.93 -11.69 50.96
C SER A 542 21.60 -12.59 52.01
N ALA A 543 21.30 -13.90 52.05
CA ALA A 543 21.71 -14.77 53.15
C ALA A 543 22.63 -15.90 52.71
N PHE A 544 22.32 -16.55 51.58
CA PHE A 544 23.10 -17.69 51.06
C PHE A 544 23.31 -17.60 49.53
N PRO A 545 23.66 -16.44 48.94
CA PRO A 545 23.72 -16.27 47.48
C PRO A 545 24.67 -17.24 46.77
N TRP A 546 25.72 -17.71 47.45
CA TRP A 546 26.68 -18.70 46.95
C TRP A 546 26.12 -20.12 46.79
N GLU A 547 24.97 -20.44 47.38
CA GLU A 547 24.24 -21.70 47.17
C GLU A 547 23.32 -21.64 45.92
N GLY A 548 23.14 -20.45 45.33
CA GLY A 548 22.25 -20.22 44.20
C GLY A 548 22.96 -20.17 42.85
N VAL A 549 22.19 -20.40 41.78
CA VAL A 549 22.63 -20.24 40.39
C VAL A 549 21.58 -19.39 39.68
N ASN A 550 21.96 -18.18 39.24
CA ASN A 550 21.01 -17.15 38.86
C ASN A 550 20.63 -17.19 37.37
N ALA A 551 19.43 -17.70 37.07
CA ALA A 551 18.90 -17.77 35.71
C ALA A 551 18.59 -16.38 35.12
N LEU A 552 18.22 -15.38 35.93
CA LEU A 552 18.02 -14.01 35.44
C LEU A 552 19.34 -13.39 34.98
N ASP A 553 20.44 -13.61 35.70
CA ASP A 553 21.76 -13.14 35.25
C ASP A 553 22.15 -13.78 33.91
N ALA A 554 21.82 -15.06 33.69
CA ALA A 554 22.02 -15.72 32.40
C ALA A 554 21.17 -15.07 31.29
N ALA A 555 19.90 -14.77 31.55
CA ALA A 555 19.04 -14.07 30.60
C ALA A 555 19.56 -12.65 30.27
N VAL A 556 20.02 -11.90 31.26
CA VAL A 556 20.61 -10.56 31.07
C VAL A 556 21.95 -10.63 30.34
N MET A 557 22.81 -11.61 30.64
CA MET A 557 24.05 -11.85 29.91
C MET A 557 23.79 -12.21 28.45
N ALA A 558 22.79 -13.04 28.16
CA ALA A 558 22.37 -13.36 26.80
C ALA A 558 21.88 -12.11 26.04
N TYR A 559 21.08 -11.28 26.69
CA TYR A 559 20.60 -10.01 26.13
C TYR A 559 21.77 -9.05 25.80
N ASN A 560 22.77 -8.99 26.68
CA ASN A 560 23.99 -8.21 26.47
C ASN A 560 24.87 -8.79 25.35
N ALA A 561 25.04 -10.11 25.28
CA ALA A 561 25.77 -10.80 24.22
C ALA A 561 25.13 -10.55 22.83
N VAL A 562 23.80 -10.61 22.74
CA VAL A 562 23.04 -10.22 21.55
C VAL A 562 23.21 -8.73 21.24
N SER A 563 23.26 -7.87 22.26
CA SER A 563 23.46 -6.43 22.07
C SER A 563 24.80 -6.11 21.40
N VAL A 564 25.91 -6.69 21.88
CA VAL A 564 27.23 -6.48 21.26
C VAL A 564 27.37 -7.18 19.91
N LEU A 565 26.68 -8.30 19.69
CA LEU A 565 26.63 -8.99 18.40
C LEU A 565 26.07 -8.09 17.28
N ARG A 566 25.18 -7.14 17.59
CA ARG A 566 24.55 -6.24 16.58
C ARG A 566 25.56 -5.42 15.76
N GLN A 567 26.74 -5.11 16.31
CA GLN A 567 27.81 -4.44 15.55
C GLN A 567 28.31 -5.30 14.38
N GLN A 568 28.17 -6.62 14.45
CA GLN A 568 28.72 -7.61 13.52
C GLN A 568 27.62 -8.27 12.65
N LEU A 569 26.47 -7.59 12.50
CA LEU A 569 25.35 -7.99 11.64
C LEU A 569 25.30 -7.09 10.39
N LYS A 570 24.73 -7.61 9.29
CA LYS A 570 24.48 -6.79 8.10
C LYS A 570 23.40 -5.74 8.40
N PRO A 571 23.41 -4.55 7.77
CA PRO A 571 22.36 -3.53 7.96
C PRO A 571 20.93 -4.00 7.67
N THR A 572 20.78 -5.06 6.87
CA THR A 572 19.51 -5.71 6.50
C THR A 572 19.02 -6.76 7.50
N TRP A 573 19.83 -7.13 8.50
CA TRP A 573 19.51 -8.20 9.44
C TRP A 573 18.84 -7.67 10.72
N ARG A 574 17.95 -8.46 11.32
CA ARG A 574 17.28 -8.12 12.59
C ARG A 574 17.36 -9.28 13.58
N LEU A 575 17.68 -8.93 14.82
CA LEU A 575 17.71 -9.84 15.97
C LEU A 575 17.22 -9.08 17.21
N HIS A 576 15.99 -9.35 17.61
CA HIS A 576 15.27 -8.63 18.66
C HIS A 576 14.35 -9.57 19.45
N GLY A 577 14.15 -9.26 20.72
CA GLY A 577 13.44 -10.12 21.65
C GLY A 577 13.25 -9.46 23.01
N VAL A 578 12.58 -10.18 23.91
CA VAL A 578 12.19 -9.73 25.25
C VAL A 578 12.51 -10.81 26.27
N ILE A 579 12.68 -10.42 27.54
CA ILE A 579 12.61 -11.35 28.67
C ILE A 579 11.12 -11.56 28.98
N THR A 580 10.64 -12.80 28.86
CA THR A 580 9.23 -13.18 29.09
C THR A 580 8.99 -13.65 30.53
N ASP A 581 10.02 -14.12 31.22
CA ASP A 581 10.02 -14.42 32.65
C ASP A 581 11.40 -14.03 33.22
N GLY A 582 11.42 -13.20 34.26
CA GLY A 582 12.63 -12.73 34.94
C GLY A 582 12.71 -13.11 36.42
N GLY A 583 11.83 -13.99 36.89
CA GLY A 583 11.70 -14.33 38.31
C GLY A 583 10.76 -13.39 39.10
N ASN A 584 10.35 -13.87 40.28
CA ASN A 584 9.13 -13.38 40.95
C ASN A 584 9.35 -12.42 42.14
N LYS A 585 10.53 -12.45 42.80
CA LYS A 585 10.79 -11.65 44.01
C LYS A 585 12.27 -11.25 44.14
N PRO A 586 12.61 -9.99 44.44
CA PRO A 586 14.01 -9.54 44.55
C PRO A 586 14.86 -10.21 45.65
N ASN A 587 14.24 -10.82 46.67
CA ASN A 587 14.97 -11.49 47.76
C ASN A 587 15.23 -12.99 47.50
N ILE A 588 14.83 -13.51 46.33
CA ILE A 588 15.02 -14.90 45.90
C ILE A 588 15.80 -14.87 44.59
N ILE A 589 16.93 -15.57 44.52
CA ILE A 589 17.66 -15.78 43.26
C ILE A 589 16.77 -16.59 42.30
N PRO A 590 16.47 -16.10 41.08
CA PRO A 590 15.64 -16.85 40.14
C PRO A 590 16.29 -18.15 39.66
N GLU A 591 15.62 -19.28 39.91
CA GLU A 591 15.98 -20.60 39.33
C GLU A 591 15.54 -20.77 37.87
N LYS A 592 14.69 -19.87 37.36
CA LYS A 592 14.22 -19.87 35.98
C LYS A 592 14.15 -18.43 35.46
N ALA A 593 14.54 -18.26 34.20
CA ALA A 593 14.28 -17.05 33.41
C ALA A 593 14.11 -17.44 31.94
N SER A 594 13.30 -16.69 31.20
CA SER A 594 12.91 -17.02 29.83
C SER A 594 12.97 -15.81 28.90
N LEU A 595 13.36 -16.01 27.64
CA LEU A 595 13.37 -14.99 26.60
C LEU A 595 12.70 -15.51 25.33
N ALA A 596 12.07 -14.61 24.57
CA ALA A 596 11.56 -14.85 23.23
C ALA A 596 12.25 -13.91 22.24
N TYR A 597 12.75 -14.44 21.13
CA TYR A 597 13.44 -13.69 20.08
C TYR A 597 12.89 -14.03 18.69
N TYR A 598 12.92 -13.03 17.80
CA TYR A 598 12.79 -13.22 16.36
C TYR A 598 14.12 -12.92 15.66
N VAL A 599 14.40 -13.73 14.64
CA VAL A 599 15.53 -13.59 13.72
C VAL A 599 14.99 -13.28 12.33
N ARG A 600 15.45 -12.22 11.67
CA ARG A 600 15.03 -11.89 10.29
C ARG A 600 16.20 -11.50 9.39
N THR A 601 16.15 -11.96 8.13
CA THR A 601 17.16 -11.71 7.10
C THR A 601 16.53 -11.69 5.69
N PRO A 602 17.16 -11.04 4.69
CA PRO A 602 16.73 -11.08 3.30
C PRO A 602 16.63 -12.48 2.67
N THR A 603 17.46 -13.45 3.09
CA THR A 603 17.41 -14.83 2.60
C THR A 603 17.50 -15.86 3.72
N GLU A 604 17.04 -17.08 3.46
CA GLU A 604 17.15 -18.22 4.38
C GLU A 604 18.59 -18.58 4.74
N GLU A 605 19.49 -18.55 3.75
CA GLU A 605 20.92 -18.82 3.92
C GLU A 605 21.55 -17.86 4.94
N GLU A 606 21.20 -16.57 4.84
CA GLU A 606 21.61 -15.55 5.80
C GLU A 606 20.96 -15.77 7.17
N LEU A 607 19.72 -16.27 7.22
CA LEU A 607 19.03 -16.59 8.46
C LEU A 607 19.78 -17.66 9.23
N MET A 608 20.19 -18.74 8.56
CA MET A 608 20.93 -19.83 9.19
C MET A 608 22.28 -19.36 9.77
N VAL A 609 22.96 -18.41 9.13
CA VAL A 609 24.17 -17.77 9.69
C VAL A 609 23.84 -16.92 10.92
N LEU A 610 22.76 -16.14 10.90
CA LEU A 610 22.34 -15.32 12.04
C LEU A 610 21.84 -16.17 13.22
N ARG A 611 21.05 -17.20 12.95
CA ARG A 611 20.62 -18.24 13.90
C ARG A 611 21.82 -18.85 14.62
N SER A 612 22.83 -19.28 13.86
CA SER A 612 24.08 -19.83 14.43
C SER A 612 24.81 -18.81 15.33
N LYS A 613 24.85 -17.52 14.95
CA LYS A 613 25.43 -16.46 15.78
C LYS A 613 24.62 -16.23 17.07
N ALA A 614 23.29 -16.16 16.98
CA ALA A 614 22.40 -15.96 18.13
C ALA A 614 22.44 -17.14 19.10
N HIS A 615 22.48 -18.38 18.59
CA HIS A 615 22.59 -19.61 19.37
C HIS A 615 23.76 -19.55 20.36
N ARG A 616 24.95 -19.19 19.86
CA ARG A 616 26.16 -19.07 20.70
C ARG A 616 26.05 -17.98 21.77
N CYS A 617 25.35 -16.88 21.50
CA CYS A 617 25.06 -15.89 22.54
C CYS A 617 24.26 -16.50 23.68
N PHE A 618 23.22 -17.29 23.36
CA PHE A 618 22.39 -17.95 24.37
C PHE A 618 23.16 -19.02 25.16
N GLU A 619 23.90 -19.91 24.49
CA GLU A 619 24.71 -20.95 25.14
C GLU A 619 25.80 -20.37 26.06
N SER A 620 26.51 -19.33 25.58
CA SER A 620 27.61 -18.72 26.33
C SER A 620 27.17 -18.11 27.66
N ALA A 621 25.93 -17.62 27.74
CA ALA A 621 25.37 -17.03 28.96
C ALA A 621 25.04 -18.10 30.03
N ALA A 622 24.58 -19.29 29.61
CA ALA A 622 24.42 -20.43 30.51
C ALA A 622 25.79 -20.85 31.08
N GLN A 623 26.76 -21.06 30.19
CA GLN A 623 28.12 -21.48 30.56
C GLN A 623 28.79 -20.50 31.53
N ALA A 624 28.62 -19.19 31.33
CA ALA A 624 29.25 -18.17 32.17
C ALA A 624 28.64 -18.04 33.57
N THR A 625 27.37 -18.40 33.75
CA THR A 625 26.63 -18.30 35.03
C THR A 625 26.52 -19.62 35.77
N GLY A 626 26.86 -20.75 35.14
CA GLY A 626 26.64 -22.10 35.67
C GLY A 626 25.21 -22.61 35.50
N CYS A 627 24.34 -21.88 34.78
CA CYS A 627 23.01 -22.37 34.41
C CYS A 627 23.08 -23.48 33.34
N THR A 628 21.99 -24.23 33.19
CA THR A 628 21.67 -24.94 31.94
C THR A 628 20.70 -24.09 31.10
N VAL A 629 20.54 -24.42 29.82
CA VAL A 629 19.63 -23.68 28.91
C VAL A 629 18.95 -24.62 27.91
N ASP A 630 17.64 -24.44 27.78
CA ASP A 630 16.85 -25.00 26.69
C ASP A 630 16.66 -23.93 25.61
N ILE A 631 17.11 -24.22 24.38
CA ILE A 631 17.01 -23.33 23.22
C ILE A 631 16.07 -23.97 22.20
N HIS A 632 14.80 -23.58 22.23
CA HIS A 632 13.78 -24.08 21.33
C HIS A 632 13.58 -23.12 20.14
N TRP A 633 14.13 -23.48 18.99
CA TRP A 633 13.79 -22.84 17.73
C TRP A 633 12.45 -23.38 17.26
N ASP A 634 11.55 -22.49 16.87
CA ASP A 634 10.25 -22.90 16.33
C ASP A 634 10.48 -23.73 15.05
N SER A 635 9.74 -24.84 14.94
CA SER A 635 9.54 -25.59 13.70
C SER A 635 9.10 -24.69 12.54
N MET A 636 8.29 -23.67 12.84
CA MET A 636 7.76 -22.72 11.87
C MET A 636 8.87 -21.80 11.37
N PHE A 637 9.14 -21.90 10.08
CA PHE A 637 10.16 -21.14 9.38
C PHE A 637 9.52 -20.38 8.23
N TYR A 638 9.47 -19.05 8.32
CA TYR A 638 8.97 -18.21 7.24
C TYR A 638 10.07 -18.00 6.22
N SER A 639 9.86 -18.45 4.98
CA SER A 639 10.78 -18.22 3.87
C SER A 639 10.76 -16.75 3.42
N ASN A 640 11.86 -16.26 2.85
CA ASN A 640 11.81 -14.97 2.15
C ASN A 640 10.94 -15.10 0.88
N LEU A 641 10.24 -14.03 0.50
CA LEU A 641 9.44 -14.04 -0.73
C LEU A 641 10.33 -14.09 -1.96
N ALA A 642 10.12 -15.09 -2.82
CA ALA A 642 10.80 -15.28 -4.09
C ALA A 642 9.84 -14.99 -5.25
N THR A 643 9.56 -13.71 -5.48
CA THR A 643 8.66 -13.27 -6.56
C THR A 643 9.16 -13.73 -7.93
N ASN A 644 8.38 -14.57 -8.61
CA ASN A 644 8.66 -14.98 -9.99
C ASN A 644 8.58 -13.76 -10.92
N LYS A 645 9.67 -13.49 -11.65
CA LYS A 645 9.84 -12.30 -12.48
C LYS A 645 8.80 -12.23 -13.58
N GLN A 646 8.57 -13.35 -14.28
CA GLN A 646 7.72 -13.36 -15.48
C GLN A 646 6.24 -13.21 -15.10
N LEU A 647 5.78 -13.86 -14.02
CA LEU A 647 4.45 -13.60 -13.47
C LEU A 647 4.27 -12.14 -13.01
N ALA A 648 5.28 -11.54 -12.37
CA ALA A 648 5.21 -10.16 -11.92
C ALA A 648 5.23 -9.14 -13.08
N GLU A 649 5.93 -9.43 -14.17
CA GLU A 649 5.93 -8.62 -15.38
C GLU A 649 4.62 -8.74 -16.17
N LEU A 650 4.00 -9.93 -16.24
CA LEU A 650 2.63 -10.09 -16.76
C LEU A 650 1.60 -9.32 -15.92
N TYR A 651 1.69 -9.41 -14.59
CA TYR A 651 0.85 -8.62 -13.69
C TYR A 651 1.04 -7.11 -13.93
N GLY A 652 2.29 -6.66 -14.00
CA GLY A 652 2.64 -5.26 -14.25
C GLY A 652 2.20 -4.74 -15.62
N ALA A 653 2.12 -5.62 -16.63
CA ALA A 653 1.56 -5.29 -17.95
C ALA A 653 0.03 -5.15 -17.89
N ASN A 654 -0.67 -6.16 -17.34
CA ASN A 654 -2.14 -6.13 -17.20
C ASN A 654 -2.64 -4.97 -16.31
N ALA A 655 -1.84 -4.55 -15.32
CA ALA A 655 -2.15 -3.41 -14.46
C ALA A 655 -2.15 -2.06 -15.19
N GLN A 656 -1.41 -1.91 -16.30
CA GLN A 656 -1.35 -0.66 -17.08
C GLN A 656 -2.68 -0.34 -17.76
N ASP A 657 -3.48 -1.36 -18.12
CA ASP A 657 -4.84 -1.17 -18.67
C ASP A 657 -5.78 -0.47 -17.68
N PHE A 658 -5.47 -0.50 -16.38
CA PHE A 658 -6.18 0.22 -15.31
C PHE A 658 -5.48 1.51 -14.87
N GLY A 659 -4.50 1.98 -15.64
CA GLY A 659 -3.71 3.18 -15.33
C GLY A 659 -2.74 3.04 -14.15
N LEU A 660 -2.49 1.80 -13.67
CA LEU A 660 -1.54 1.56 -12.60
C LEU A 660 -0.12 1.56 -13.15
N THR A 661 0.77 2.31 -12.50
CA THR A 661 2.19 2.37 -12.82
C THR A 661 3.02 2.04 -11.58
N PHE A 662 4.18 1.43 -11.77
CA PHE A 662 5.07 1.01 -10.69
C PHE A 662 6.47 1.61 -10.90
N PRO A 663 7.20 1.96 -9.83
CA PRO A 663 8.60 2.37 -9.94
C PRO A 663 9.49 1.28 -10.56
N PRO A 664 10.72 1.59 -11.03
CA PRO A 664 11.68 0.58 -11.47
C PRO A 664 11.92 -0.49 -10.40
N ARG A 665 12.24 -1.73 -10.81
CA ARG A 665 12.42 -2.86 -9.88
C ARG A 665 13.48 -2.56 -8.83
N GLU A 666 14.56 -1.88 -9.22
CA GLU A 666 15.68 -1.46 -8.36
C GLU A 666 15.28 -0.46 -7.27
N GLU A 667 14.13 0.20 -7.42
CA GLU A 667 13.54 1.04 -6.39
C GLU A 667 12.63 0.23 -5.47
N GLN A 668 11.72 -0.58 -6.05
CA GLN A 668 10.78 -1.41 -5.30
C GLN A 668 11.49 -2.33 -4.29
N VAL A 669 12.57 -3.02 -4.70
CA VAL A 669 13.26 -4.01 -3.85
C VAL A 669 14.07 -3.41 -2.69
N LYS A 670 14.28 -2.07 -2.66
CA LYS A 670 14.99 -1.40 -1.55
C LYS A 670 14.18 -1.40 -0.26
N ALA A 671 12.86 -1.39 -0.36
CA ALA A 671 11.99 -1.44 0.80
C ALA A 671 11.86 -2.90 1.27
N SER A 672 12.37 -3.19 2.46
CA SER A 672 12.12 -4.47 3.14
C SER A 672 10.89 -4.36 4.03
N PHE A 673 9.98 -5.32 3.89
CA PHE A 673 8.71 -5.37 4.61
C PHE A 673 8.75 -6.43 5.72
N GLY A 674 7.58 -6.94 6.11
CA GLY A 674 7.45 -7.99 7.12
C GLY A 674 7.91 -9.36 6.61
N SER A 675 7.30 -10.39 7.18
CA SER A 675 7.50 -11.79 6.81
C SER A 675 6.12 -12.39 6.60
N THR A 676 5.96 -13.19 5.55
CA THR A 676 4.68 -13.79 5.15
C THR A 676 4.93 -15.24 4.76
N ASP A 677 4.05 -16.17 5.12
CA ASP A 677 4.18 -17.57 4.73
C ASP A 677 3.78 -17.81 3.25
N MET A 678 3.33 -16.76 2.54
CA MET A 678 3.34 -16.76 1.08
C MET A 678 4.77 -16.83 0.52
N GLY A 679 5.78 -16.44 1.33
CA GLY A 679 7.17 -16.74 1.05
C GLY A 679 7.40 -18.23 0.85
N ASN A 680 6.88 -19.09 1.74
CA ASN A 680 7.04 -20.54 1.65
C ASN A 680 6.37 -21.10 0.39
N VAL A 681 5.20 -20.59 0.00
CA VAL A 681 4.55 -20.95 -1.27
C VAL A 681 5.44 -20.63 -2.46
N SER A 682 6.09 -19.45 -2.46
CA SER A 682 6.98 -19.02 -3.53
C SER A 682 8.26 -19.87 -3.71
N HIS A 683 8.62 -20.71 -2.72
CA HIS A 683 9.73 -21.67 -2.85
C HIS A 683 9.28 -23.06 -3.35
N VAL A 684 7.98 -23.37 -3.33
CA VAL A 684 7.43 -24.65 -3.83
C VAL A 684 6.65 -24.52 -5.13
N LYS A 685 6.17 -23.31 -5.49
CA LYS A 685 5.47 -23.01 -6.74
C LYS A 685 5.84 -21.61 -7.27
N PRO A 686 5.94 -21.42 -8.60
CA PRO A 686 6.01 -20.09 -9.20
C PRO A 686 4.89 -19.20 -8.67
N SER A 687 5.24 -18.07 -8.03
CA SER A 687 4.29 -17.27 -7.26
C SER A 687 4.56 -15.78 -7.34
N ILE A 688 3.51 -14.98 -7.12
CA ILE A 688 3.59 -13.54 -6.86
C ILE A 688 2.73 -13.15 -5.66
N HIS A 689 3.14 -12.07 -5.00
CA HIS A 689 2.41 -11.38 -3.94
C HIS A 689 2.63 -9.86 -4.12
N PRO A 690 2.11 -9.22 -5.20
CA PRO A 690 2.07 -7.77 -5.34
C PRO A 690 1.33 -7.08 -4.20
N TYR A 691 1.72 -5.85 -3.92
CA TYR A 691 1.01 -4.92 -3.06
C TYR A 691 0.19 -3.94 -3.88
N PHE A 692 -1.00 -3.56 -3.39
CA PHE A 692 -1.85 -2.55 -4.01
C PHE A 692 -2.29 -1.47 -3.02
N ASP A 693 -2.31 -0.23 -3.49
CA ASP A 693 -2.80 0.91 -2.72
C ASP A 693 -4.32 0.85 -2.52
N ILE A 694 -4.77 1.02 -1.28
CA ILE A 694 -6.18 1.16 -0.88
C ILE A 694 -6.57 2.61 -0.54
N GLU A 695 -5.80 3.58 -1.03
CA GLU A 695 -6.01 5.02 -0.84
C GLU A 695 -5.96 5.46 0.63
N THR A 696 -4.99 4.91 1.37
CA THR A 696 -4.79 5.23 2.79
C THR A 696 -3.36 5.66 3.09
N SER A 697 -3.20 6.61 4.00
CA SER A 697 -1.90 6.94 4.60
C SER A 697 -1.57 6.07 5.83
N ALA A 698 -2.53 5.26 6.29
CA ALA A 698 -2.32 4.36 7.42
C ALA A 698 -1.32 3.25 7.09
N ALA A 699 -0.48 2.87 8.06
CA ALA A 699 0.30 1.64 7.98
C ALA A 699 -0.57 0.45 8.42
N ASN A 700 -0.37 -0.73 7.83
CA ASN A 700 -0.97 -1.97 8.33
C ASN A 700 -0.66 -2.17 9.83
N HIS A 701 -1.46 -2.99 10.51
CA HIS A 701 -1.41 -3.23 11.96
C HIS A 701 -1.79 -1.98 12.79
N THR A 702 -2.64 -1.09 12.24
CA THR A 702 -3.26 0.06 12.93
C THR A 702 -4.79 0.04 12.81
N HIS A 703 -5.50 0.66 13.76
CA HIS A 703 -6.97 0.79 13.70
C HIS A 703 -7.43 1.61 12.49
N GLU A 704 -6.61 2.58 12.06
CA GLU A 704 -6.82 3.39 10.87
C GLU A 704 -6.78 2.53 9.60
N PHE A 705 -5.89 1.53 9.53
CA PHE A 705 -5.84 0.59 8.40
C PHE A 705 -7.02 -0.39 8.43
N THR A 706 -7.44 -0.88 9.60
CA THR A 706 -8.71 -1.63 9.71
C THR A 706 -9.88 -0.80 9.21
N THR A 707 -9.92 0.48 9.57
CA THR A 707 -10.98 1.40 9.10
C THR A 707 -10.88 1.68 7.60
N ALA A 708 -9.69 1.63 7.01
CA ALA A 708 -9.48 1.80 5.58
C ALA A 708 -9.84 0.54 4.78
N SER A 709 -9.48 -0.65 5.27
CA SER A 709 -9.70 -1.93 4.57
C SER A 709 -11.17 -2.32 4.42
N GLY A 710 -12.08 -1.69 5.16
CA GLY A 710 -13.53 -1.86 5.06
C GLY A 710 -14.28 -0.75 4.32
N ARG A 711 -13.59 0.12 3.55
CA ARG A 711 -14.23 1.21 2.79
C ARG A 711 -14.56 0.81 1.35
N THR A 712 -15.47 1.55 0.73
CA THR A 712 -15.81 1.41 -0.69
C THR A 712 -14.61 1.68 -1.60
N GLU A 713 -13.79 2.69 -1.29
CA GLU A 713 -12.60 3.03 -2.08
C GLU A 713 -11.57 1.88 -2.07
N ALA A 714 -11.42 1.18 -0.94
CA ALA A 714 -10.57 -0.01 -0.84
C ALA A 714 -11.13 -1.20 -1.62
N HIS A 715 -12.46 -1.36 -1.65
CA HIS A 715 -13.16 -2.34 -2.49
C HIS A 715 -12.97 -2.04 -3.98
N ASP A 716 -13.14 -0.79 -4.43
CA ASP A 716 -12.92 -0.40 -5.83
C ASP A 716 -11.49 -0.75 -6.28
N ARG A 717 -10.50 -0.57 -5.39
CA ARG A 717 -9.10 -0.97 -5.61
C ARG A 717 -8.90 -2.49 -5.62
N ALA A 718 -9.60 -3.23 -4.77
CA ALA A 718 -9.61 -4.70 -4.77
C ALA A 718 -10.23 -5.28 -6.06
N VAL A 719 -11.35 -4.73 -6.54
CA VAL A 719 -11.97 -5.10 -7.83
C VAL A 719 -11.00 -4.93 -8.99
N ILE A 720 -10.20 -3.85 -9.01
CA ILE A 720 -9.13 -3.66 -9.99
C ILE A 720 -8.05 -4.76 -9.88
N GLN A 721 -7.59 -5.11 -8.67
CA GLN A 721 -6.59 -6.18 -8.54
C GLN A 721 -7.14 -7.56 -8.92
N ALA A 722 -8.41 -7.85 -8.61
CA ALA A 722 -9.08 -9.09 -9.03
C ALA A 722 -9.05 -9.24 -10.55
N LYS A 723 -9.30 -8.14 -11.29
CA LYS A 723 -9.19 -8.07 -12.74
C LYS A 723 -7.77 -8.32 -13.25
N VAL A 724 -6.78 -7.62 -12.69
CA VAL A 724 -5.35 -7.80 -13.07
C VAL A 724 -4.88 -9.23 -12.81
N MET A 725 -5.25 -9.82 -11.68
CA MET A 725 -4.95 -11.22 -11.34
C MET A 725 -5.64 -12.21 -12.29
N ALA A 726 -6.90 -11.98 -12.64
CA ALA A 726 -7.61 -12.82 -13.62
C ALA A 726 -6.98 -12.76 -15.02
N MET A 727 -6.62 -11.55 -15.49
CA MET A 727 -5.92 -11.37 -16.77
C MET A 727 -4.57 -12.09 -16.78
N THR A 728 -3.80 -11.96 -15.68
CA THR A 728 -2.49 -12.59 -15.51
C THR A 728 -2.60 -14.12 -15.49
N ALA A 729 -3.61 -14.68 -14.83
CA ALA A 729 -3.89 -16.11 -14.89
C ALA A 729 -4.22 -16.56 -16.32
N LEU A 730 -5.06 -15.81 -17.05
CA LEU A 730 -5.45 -16.14 -18.42
C LEU A 730 -4.26 -16.11 -19.39
N ASP A 731 -3.31 -15.18 -19.22
CA ASP A 731 -2.07 -15.18 -20.02
C ASP A 731 -1.33 -16.52 -19.89
N VAL A 732 -1.13 -17.01 -18.67
CA VAL A 732 -0.39 -18.25 -18.39
C VAL A 732 -1.19 -19.52 -18.78
N LEU A 733 -2.51 -19.52 -18.61
CA LEU A 733 -3.37 -20.63 -19.04
C LEU A 733 -3.43 -20.75 -20.57
N CYS A 734 -3.38 -19.63 -21.29
CA CYS A 734 -3.52 -19.60 -22.75
C CYS A 734 -2.18 -19.75 -23.48
N ASP A 735 -1.11 -19.12 -23.00
CA ASP A 735 0.20 -19.06 -23.66
C ASP A 735 1.18 -20.10 -23.09
N ASP A 736 1.64 -21.01 -23.96
CA ASP A 736 2.63 -22.03 -23.61
C ASP A 736 4.04 -21.46 -23.43
N GLN A 737 4.41 -20.39 -24.16
CA GLN A 737 5.71 -19.76 -24.03
C GLN A 737 5.81 -19.00 -22.70
N ALA A 738 4.77 -18.25 -22.33
CA ALA A 738 4.73 -17.55 -21.04
C ALA A 738 4.93 -18.52 -19.88
N TRP A 739 4.30 -19.71 -19.95
CA TRP A 739 4.49 -20.77 -18.96
C TRP A 739 5.92 -21.33 -18.92
N GLU A 740 6.53 -21.62 -20.08
CA GLU A 740 7.91 -22.10 -20.15
C GLU A 740 8.90 -21.08 -19.54
N GLU A 741 8.67 -19.79 -19.78
CA GLU A 741 9.48 -18.71 -19.20
C GLU A 741 9.28 -18.58 -17.68
N ILE A 742 8.05 -18.74 -17.18
CA ILE A 742 7.73 -18.76 -15.73
C ILE A 742 8.42 -19.93 -15.03
N VAL A 743 8.35 -21.13 -15.60
CA VAL A 743 9.02 -22.33 -15.07
C VAL A 743 10.53 -22.12 -15.08
N ALA A 744 11.11 -21.65 -16.18
CA ALA A 744 12.55 -21.40 -16.28
C ALA A 744 13.06 -20.37 -15.25
N ASP A 745 12.29 -19.31 -14.96
CA ASP A 745 12.64 -18.33 -13.92
C ASP A 745 12.54 -18.92 -12.51
N PHE A 746 11.53 -19.75 -12.23
CA PHE A 746 11.42 -20.47 -10.95
C PHE A 746 12.56 -21.49 -10.76
N GLU A 747 12.84 -22.32 -11.78
CA GLU A 747 13.89 -23.34 -11.70
C GLU A 747 15.30 -22.76 -11.56
N LYS A 748 15.51 -21.54 -12.05
CA LYS A 748 16.75 -20.79 -11.86
C LYS A 748 17.01 -20.38 -10.42
N VAL A 749 15.97 -20.21 -9.60
CA VAL A 749 16.07 -19.81 -8.19
C VAL A 749 16.00 -21.02 -7.25
N HIS A 750 15.10 -21.97 -7.51
CA HIS A 750 14.81 -23.09 -6.58
C HIS A 750 15.23 -24.48 -7.08
N GLY A 751 15.76 -24.59 -8.30
CA GLY A 751 16.02 -25.88 -8.95
C GLY A 751 14.75 -26.49 -9.55
N ARG A 752 14.87 -27.71 -10.09
CA ARG A 752 13.80 -28.32 -10.91
C ARG A 752 12.44 -28.36 -10.21
N MET A 753 11.42 -27.89 -10.91
CA MET A 753 10.04 -27.91 -10.42
C MET A 753 9.57 -29.36 -10.29
N LYS A 754 8.96 -29.71 -9.15
CA LYS A 754 8.37 -31.04 -8.97
C LYS A 754 7.15 -31.18 -9.90
N PRO A 755 7.02 -32.28 -10.66
CA PRO A 755 5.81 -32.52 -11.45
C PRO A 755 4.60 -32.64 -10.52
N ARG A 756 3.43 -32.18 -10.99
CA ARG A 756 2.15 -32.40 -10.32
C ARG A 756 1.94 -33.91 -10.09
N LEU A 757 1.56 -34.27 -8.87
CA LEU A 757 1.07 -35.61 -8.57
C LEU A 757 -0.34 -35.76 -9.18
N THR A 758 -0.50 -36.81 -9.99
CA THR A 758 -1.66 -37.08 -10.85
C THR A 758 -2.75 -37.88 -10.15
#